data_AF-A0A8T7MK48-F1
#
_entry.id   AF-A0A8T7MK48-F1
#
_cell.length_a   1.000
_cell.length_b   1.000
_cell.length_c   1.000
_cell.angle_alpha   90.00
_cell.angle_beta   90.00
_cell.angle_gamma   90.00
#
_symmetry.space_group_name_H-M   'P 1'
#
loop_
_entity.id
_entity.type
_entity.pdbx_description
1 polymer ?
#
loop_
_entity_poly.entity_id
_entity_poly.type
_entity_poly.pdbx_seq_one_letter_code
_entity_poly.pdbx_strand_id
1 'polypeptide(L)'
;MFLIKTSSSITNSNQHLQGALVGLLLFMQLSGLALGGVTVVRAENFVETAFEQQWRTTDEAVAAGKVARTFFWGPQPFAHTSEVYAESPNNGQRRVQYFDKARMELSKRPTQDPNAVTNGLLTVELVSGQMQVGDNTFLQHLPANNPVAGDPVNNDLSPTYASFNYGKLAFGLPEAIPSTDRTGQAIVEALNQAGVVSSLEQPPVSVNYSRFFSETKHNVAEVFYKFFQTEPLGETRWLDVMGYPISEPFWAKDKVVLAGQPREVMIQLFQRRVLTYTPSNPTGFQVEMGNIGQHYYAWRYQIDLRGGPMPGNFRLIVPQNLSLLSSSIRKVETASRNVRLGEVPGKIYGIWSSTQGTTLIGAESGVYLASLATPGAFKKLAIDAIVKNGQVQDASWSADGRQLAVLFASRLPDQYNTIVYNKSVVQIYQIDNLVSSNTFVAYDNLTVYDAPLAQFKFSPDGKYLAFFEPSSTGIYSVRIDLLEISSRNQRQLKIGDYLNGTQLEWVAETGQLIASMESMGTDTVGKVLLINPASGASTTLLENPALLRASVSPDGNYLAAMFKVASVDNPGVMKTISFRKLSNPTVEIVPSYQQGTGGRSYFQATFAGWSRDGSYLAIRTTASGTAGIHHEDFNLVSLATGKPIQQTRINTYFINTIALNLAGPHQVLRASSEPNPVTLVTTQTLTVRNLDGSDEVTLFSSLLYTYQVNLAQVIQVPLTGS
;
A
#
# COMPACT_ATOMS: atom_id res chain seq x y z
N MET A 1 -48.41 -62.45 14.64
CA MET A 1 -49.13 -61.16 14.80
C MET A 1 -48.10 -60.06 14.55
N PHE A 2 -48.24 -59.36 13.42
CA PHE A 2 -47.74 -58.03 13.01
C PHE A 2 -46.56 -57.36 13.77
N LEU A 3 -45.62 -56.57 13.19
CA LEU A 3 -45.12 -56.22 11.85
C LEU A 3 -44.16 -54.99 12.05
N ILE A 4 -43.07 -54.89 11.26
CA ILE A 4 -42.35 -53.67 10.76
C ILE A 4 -41.27 -52.94 11.61
N LYS A 5 -39.97 -53.14 11.22
CA LYS A 5 -38.98 -52.20 10.59
C LYS A 5 -38.97 -50.70 11.02
N THR A 6 -37.86 -49.95 11.17
CA THR A 6 -36.55 -49.89 10.45
C THR A 6 -35.52 -49.02 11.20
N SER A 7 -34.23 -49.29 10.90
CA SER A 7 -32.94 -48.61 11.20
C SER A 7 -32.86 -47.08 10.93
N SER A 8 -31.94 -46.27 11.50
CA SER A 8 -30.47 -46.29 11.24
C SER A 8 -29.66 -45.19 11.99
N SER A 9 -28.45 -45.61 12.41
CA SER A 9 -27.13 -44.93 12.62
C SER A 9 -26.98 -43.44 13.02
N ILE A 10 -26.31 -43.20 14.17
CA ILE A 10 -25.20 -42.22 14.32
C ILE A 10 -24.21 -42.76 15.37
N THR A 11 -22.99 -43.12 14.96
CA THR A 11 -21.83 -43.23 15.87
C THR A 11 -20.54 -42.85 15.14
N ASN A 12 -19.70 -42.08 15.87
CA ASN A 12 -18.25 -41.87 15.73
C ASN A 12 -17.75 -40.66 14.94
N SER A 13 -17.53 -39.56 15.66
CA SER A 13 -16.67 -38.44 15.27
C SER A 13 -15.79 -37.92 16.43
N ASN A 14 -15.25 -38.82 17.27
CA ASN A 14 -14.36 -38.45 18.39
C ASN A 14 -13.01 -39.18 18.43
N GLN A 15 -12.56 -39.83 17.34
CA GLN A 15 -11.24 -40.47 17.28
C GLN A 15 -10.17 -39.72 16.45
N HIS A 16 -10.49 -38.58 15.83
CA HIS A 16 -9.52 -37.80 15.05
C HIS A 16 -8.71 -36.76 15.85
N LEU A 17 -9.05 -36.52 17.13
CA LEU A 17 -8.42 -35.47 17.95
C LEU A 17 -7.27 -35.95 18.84
N GLN A 18 -7.07 -37.25 19.03
CA GLN A 18 -5.99 -37.77 19.90
C GLN A 18 -4.74 -38.25 19.15
N GLY A 19 -4.80 -38.46 17.83
CA GLY A 19 -3.63 -38.76 16.99
C GLY A 19 -2.80 -37.52 16.61
N ALA A 20 -3.39 -36.33 16.65
CA ALA A 20 -2.76 -35.07 16.26
C ALA A 20 -1.81 -34.48 17.34
N LEU A 21 -1.96 -34.88 18.60
CA LEU A 21 -1.16 -34.33 19.70
C LEU A 21 0.23 -34.98 19.84
N VAL A 22 0.39 -36.24 19.39
CA VAL A 22 1.66 -36.98 19.54
C VAL A 22 2.61 -36.74 18.36
N GLY A 23 2.10 -36.43 17.17
CA GLY A 23 2.92 -36.05 16.01
C GLY A 23 3.53 -34.63 16.10
N LEU A 24 2.89 -33.74 16.87
CA LEU A 24 3.36 -32.35 17.05
C LEU A 24 4.56 -32.26 18.02
N LEU A 25 4.69 -33.22 18.95
CA LEU A 25 5.75 -33.24 19.97
C LEU A 25 7.12 -33.69 19.42
N LEU A 26 7.16 -34.47 18.34
CA LEU A 26 8.42 -34.81 17.67
C LEU A 26 8.92 -33.71 16.71
N PHE A 27 8.05 -32.80 16.26
CA PHE A 27 8.45 -31.63 15.47
C PHE A 27 8.95 -30.45 16.32
N MET A 28 8.60 -30.38 17.61
CA MET A 28 9.12 -29.35 18.52
C MET A 28 10.51 -29.66 19.09
N GLN A 29 10.99 -30.90 19.04
CA GLN A 29 12.28 -31.26 19.63
C GLN A 29 13.50 -31.00 18.73
N LEU A 30 13.31 -30.67 17.44
CA LEU A 30 14.40 -30.20 16.56
C LEU A 30 14.38 -28.67 16.30
N SER A 31 13.42 -27.97 16.90
CA SER A 31 13.26 -26.50 16.83
C SER A 31 13.49 -25.83 18.19
N GLY A 32 14.13 -26.52 19.13
CA GLY A 32 14.28 -26.08 20.51
C GLY A 32 15.63 -25.45 20.80
N LEU A 33 15.85 -24.20 20.36
CA LEU A 33 16.56 -23.14 21.10
C LEU A 33 16.72 -21.89 20.22
N ALA A 34 15.62 -21.17 20.02
CA ALA A 34 15.62 -19.71 19.96
C ALA A 34 14.19 -19.23 20.24
N LEU A 35 13.97 -18.71 21.45
CA LEU A 35 12.84 -17.86 21.77
C LEU A 35 13.00 -16.54 20.99
N GLY A 36 12.68 -16.58 19.70
CA GLY A 36 12.47 -15.42 18.84
C GLY A 36 11.12 -15.63 18.17
N GLY A 37 10.18 -14.72 18.40
CA GLY A 37 8.79 -14.88 17.97
C GLY A 37 8.67 -15.11 16.46
N VAL A 38 8.45 -16.36 16.05
CA VAL A 38 7.85 -16.66 14.76
C VAL A 38 6.39 -16.23 14.87
N THR A 39 6.13 -14.98 14.53
CA THR A 39 4.79 -14.46 14.36
C THR A 39 4.13 -15.22 13.21
N VAL A 40 3.16 -16.07 13.55
CA VAL A 40 2.32 -16.80 12.58
C VAL A 40 1.61 -15.75 11.72
N VAL A 41 1.97 -15.69 10.43
CA VAL A 41 1.22 -14.91 9.44
C VAL A 41 -0.19 -15.50 9.37
N ARG A 42 -1.21 -14.67 9.55
CA ARG A 42 -2.61 -15.14 9.57
C ARG A 42 -2.96 -15.78 8.24
N ALA A 43 -3.50 -17.00 8.31
CA ALA A 43 -4.01 -17.75 7.17
C ALA A 43 -5.15 -16.98 6.50
N GLU A 44 -5.11 -16.89 5.17
CA GLU A 44 -6.24 -16.48 4.35
C GLU A 44 -6.97 -17.70 3.78
N ASN A 45 -8.25 -17.54 3.47
CA ASN A 45 -8.98 -18.56 2.72
C ASN A 45 -8.56 -18.54 1.25
N PHE A 46 -8.67 -19.68 0.56
CA PHE A 46 -8.58 -19.70 -0.90
C PHE A 46 -9.72 -18.89 -1.50
N VAL A 47 -9.39 -18.01 -2.45
CA VAL A 47 -10.39 -17.13 -3.09
C VAL A 47 -10.95 -17.69 -4.40
N GLU A 48 -10.30 -18.71 -4.95
CA GLU A 48 -10.67 -19.37 -6.19
C GLU A 48 -10.42 -20.87 -6.04
N THR A 49 -11.36 -21.71 -6.49
CA THR A 49 -11.24 -23.18 -6.40
C THR A 49 -10.01 -23.70 -7.14
N ALA A 50 -9.64 -23.07 -8.26
CA ALA A 50 -8.44 -23.43 -9.03
C ALA A 50 -7.15 -23.25 -8.22
N PHE A 51 -7.07 -22.22 -7.37
CA PHE A 51 -5.91 -22.01 -6.49
C PHE A 51 -5.82 -23.10 -5.42
N GLU A 52 -6.95 -23.44 -4.80
CA GLU A 52 -7.02 -24.49 -3.80
C GLU A 52 -6.61 -25.85 -4.39
N GLN A 53 -7.15 -26.21 -5.56
CA GLN A 53 -6.81 -27.45 -6.25
C GLN A 53 -5.31 -27.55 -6.54
N GLN A 54 -4.71 -26.48 -7.06
CA GLN A 54 -3.28 -26.46 -7.35
C GLN A 54 -2.43 -26.64 -6.07
N TRP A 55 -2.79 -25.97 -4.99
CA TRP A 55 -2.10 -26.10 -3.70
C TRP A 55 -2.21 -27.54 -3.15
N ARG A 56 -3.41 -28.14 -3.22
CA ARG A 56 -3.66 -29.52 -2.75
C ARG A 56 -2.79 -30.56 -3.45
N THR A 57 -2.53 -30.39 -4.75
CA THR A 57 -1.66 -31.33 -5.49
C THR A 57 -0.20 -31.34 -5.03
N THR A 58 0.23 -30.35 -4.25
CA THR A 58 1.62 -30.19 -3.82
C THR A 58 1.73 -30.14 -2.31
N ASP A 59 1.20 -29.12 -1.65
CA ASP A 59 1.55 -28.83 -0.26
C ASP A 59 0.59 -29.39 0.79
N GLU A 60 -0.60 -29.89 0.41
CA GLU A 60 -1.54 -30.50 1.37
C GLU A 60 -0.93 -31.68 2.13
N ALA A 61 -0.20 -32.56 1.44
CA ALA A 61 0.43 -33.71 2.08
C ALA A 61 1.56 -33.31 3.05
N VAL A 62 2.27 -32.22 2.76
CA VAL A 62 3.31 -31.67 3.64
C VAL A 62 2.66 -31.00 4.86
N ALA A 63 1.64 -30.15 4.63
CA ALA A 63 0.89 -29.49 5.69
C ALA A 63 0.20 -30.49 6.64
N ALA A 64 -0.27 -31.63 6.11
CA ALA A 64 -0.85 -32.71 6.90
C ALA A 64 0.20 -33.64 7.57
N GLY A 65 1.50 -33.37 7.43
CA GLY A 65 2.59 -34.19 7.98
C GLY A 65 2.73 -35.57 7.35
N LYS A 66 2.09 -35.81 6.19
CA LYS A 66 2.16 -37.09 5.46
C LYS A 66 3.45 -37.25 4.66
N VAL A 67 4.12 -36.14 4.34
CA VAL A 67 5.39 -36.11 3.59
C VAL A 67 6.34 -35.12 4.25
N ALA A 68 7.59 -35.52 4.47
CA ALA A 68 8.65 -34.68 5.04
C ALA A 68 9.54 -34.08 3.93
N ARG A 69 9.12 -32.95 3.35
CA ARG A 69 9.91 -32.15 2.39
C ARG A 69 9.59 -30.66 2.53
N THR A 70 10.35 -29.79 1.86
CA THR A 70 10.04 -28.35 1.76
C THR A 70 8.69 -28.07 1.06
N PHE A 71 8.09 -26.92 1.39
CA PHE A 71 6.91 -26.36 0.72
C PHE A 71 7.23 -25.78 -0.67
N PHE A 72 6.24 -25.81 -1.57
CA PHE A 72 6.29 -25.22 -2.92
C PHE A 72 5.66 -23.83 -2.96
N TRP A 73 4.57 -23.66 -2.22
CA TRP A 73 3.82 -22.43 -2.04
C TRP A 73 4.00 -21.93 -0.62
N GLY A 74 3.85 -22.83 0.35
CA GLY A 74 3.81 -22.52 1.78
C GLY A 74 2.66 -23.26 2.47
N PRO A 75 2.61 -23.23 3.81
CA PRO A 75 1.59 -23.93 4.57
C PRO A 75 0.16 -23.45 4.28
N GLN A 76 0.00 -22.19 3.85
CA GLN A 76 -1.29 -21.55 3.55
C GLN A 76 -1.06 -20.24 2.78
N PRO A 77 -2.07 -19.70 2.08
CA PRO A 77 -1.98 -18.35 1.54
C PRO A 77 -2.05 -17.31 2.66
N PHE A 78 -1.42 -16.15 2.43
CA PHE A 78 -1.41 -15.04 3.40
C PHE A 78 -2.08 -13.76 2.89
N ALA A 79 -2.23 -13.59 1.58
CA ALA A 79 -2.88 -12.42 1.00
C ALA A 79 -3.52 -12.74 -0.36
N HIS A 80 -4.50 -11.95 -0.78
CA HIS A 80 -5.11 -12.01 -2.10
C HIS A 80 -5.62 -10.63 -2.51
N THR A 81 -5.69 -10.35 -3.81
CA THR A 81 -6.24 -9.08 -4.32
C THR A 81 -6.56 -9.17 -5.82
N SER A 82 -7.12 -8.09 -6.36
CA SER A 82 -7.16 -7.83 -7.81
C SER A 82 -6.03 -6.88 -8.19
N GLU A 83 -5.29 -7.22 -9.23
CA GLU A 83 -4.22 -6.39 -9.78
C GLU A 83 -4.55 -5.92 -11.19
N VAL A 84 -4.11 -4.71 -11.57
CA VAL A 84 -4.22 -4.23 -12.94
C VAL A 84 -3.51 -5.18 -13.90
N TYR A 85 -4.23 -5.63 -14.92
CA TYR A 85 -3.72 -6.45 -16.01
C TYR A 85 -4.50 -6.11 -17.29
N ALA A 86 -3.88 -5.37 -18.21
CA ALA A 86 -4.55 -4.70 -19.32
C ALA A 86 -5.43 -5.63 -20.19
N GLU A 87 -4.98 -6.85 -20.43
CA GLU A 87 -5.66 -7.85 -21.27
C GLU A 87 -6.66 -8.72 -20.50
N SER A 88 -6.75 -8.59 -19.17
CA SER A 88 -7.69 -9.36 -18.37
C SER A 88 -9.12 -8.84 -18.59
N PRO A 89 -10.12 -9.72 -18.79
CA PRO A 89 -11.52 -9.32 -18.77
C PRO A 89 -11.93 -8.67 -17.44
N ASN A 90 -13.14 -8.11 -17.38
CA ASN A 90 -13.64 -7.37 -16.21
C ASN A 90 -12.82 -6.11 -15.89
N ASN A 91 -12.73 -5.22 -16.87
CA ASN A 91 -12.09 -3.91 -16.76
C ASN A 91 -10.58 -3.96 -16.48
N GLY A 92 -9.86 -4.95 -17.01
CA GLY A 92 -8.38 -4.97 -16.97
C GLY A 92 -7.81 -5.32 -15.60
N GLN A 93 -8.39 -6.30 -14.91
CA GLN A 93 -7.91 -6.76 -13.59
C GLN A 93 -7.78 -8.29 -13.54
N ARG A 94 -6.66 -8.81 -13.01
CA ARG A 94 -6.44 -10.24 -12.72
C ARG A 94 -6.59 -10.54 -11.24
N ARG A 95 -7.07 -11.74 -10.88
CA ARG A 95 -7.08 -12.21 -9.49
C ARG A 95 -5.74 -12.81 -9.13
N VAL A 96 -5.23 -12.48 -7.94
CA VAL A 96 -3.96 -13.03 -7.42
C VAL A 96 -4.10 -13.51 -5.98
N GLN A 97 -3.37 -14.56 -5.64
CA GLN A 97 -3.25 -15.05 -4.26
C GLN A 97 -1.79 -15.36 -3.92
N TYR A 98 -1.33 -14.81 -2.80
CA TYR A 98 0.05 -14.83 -2.34
C TYR A 98 0.28 -15.92 -1.29
N PHE A 99 1.42 -16.58 -1.41
CA PHE A 99 1.93 -17.62 -0.52
C PHE A 99 3.39 -17.31 -0.21
N ASP A 100 3.98 -17.96 0.79
CA ASP A 100 5.34 -17.62 1.24
C ASP A 100 6.37 -17.70 0.11
N LYS A 101 6.31 -18.77 -0.68
CA LYS A 101 7.28 -19.12 -1.71
C LYS A 101 6.88 -18.65 -3.12
N ALA A 102 5.72 -18.01 -3.28
CA ALA A 102 5.08 -17.85 -4.60
C ALA A 102 3.84 -16.93 -4.61
N ARG A 103 3.27 -16.72 -5.80
CA ARG A 103 1.86 -16.31 -5.94
C ARG A 103 1.20 -17.07 -7.09
N MET A 104 -0.11 -17.23 -7.01
CA MET A 104 -0.96 -17.76 -8.07
C MET A 104 -1.75 -16.63 -8.73
N GLU A 105 -1.97 -16.74 -10.03
CA GLU A 105 -2.63 -15.71 -10.85
C GLU A 105 -3.71 -16.31 -11.76
N LEU A 106 -4.82 -15.59 -11.91
CA LEU A 106 -5.85 -15.85 -12.92
C LEU A 106 -6.17 -14.56 -13.68
N SER A 107 -5.63 -14.46 -14.90
CA SER A 107 -5.90 -13.36 -15.82
C SER A 107 -7.13 -13.61 -16.73
N LYS A 108 -7.77 -14.78 -16.63
CA LYS A 108 -9.02 -15.20 -17.33
C LYS A 108 -9.14 -14.70 -18.78
N ARG A 109 -8.09 -14.81 -19.61
CA ARG A 109 -8.09 -14.32 -21.00
C ARG A 109 -9.15 -15.04 -21.86
N PRO A 110 -9.80 -14.40 -22.85
CA PRO A 110 -10.81 -15.05 -23.68
C PRO A 110 -10.32 -16.31 -24.42
N THR A 111 -9.02 -16.36 -24.74
CA THR A 111 -8.38 -17.45 -25.47
C THR A 111 -7.67 -18.47 -24.57
N GLN A 112 -7.68 -18.26 -23.25
CA GLN A 112 -7.05 -19.16 -22.28
C GLN A 112 -8.12 -19.88 -21.47
N ASP A 113 -7.80 -21.09 -21.00
CA ASP A 113 -8.59 -21.72 -19.96
C ASP A 113 -8.75 -20.75 -18.76
N PRO A 114 -9.99 -20.38 -18.39
CA PRO A 114 -10.24 -19.45 -17.29
C PRO A 114 -9.79 -19.98 -15.92
N ASN A 115 -9.53 -21.28 -15.80
CA ASN A 115 -9.00 -21.91 -14.59
C ASN A 115 -7.49 -22.18 -14.64
N ALA A 116 -6.81 -21.79 -15.72
CA ALA A 116 -5.37 -21.97 -15.84
C ALA A 116 -4.62 -21.06 -14.87
N VAL A 117 -4.19 -21.64 -13.75
CA VAL A 117 -3.37 -20.97 -12.74
C VAL A 117 -1.96 -20.76 -13.27
N THR A 118 -1.53 -19.51 -13.34
CA THR A 118 -0.16 -19.15 -13.70
C THR A 118 0.63 -18.66 -12.48
N ASN A 119 1.95 -18.63 -12.65
CA ASN A 119 2.88 -18.01 -11.74
C ASN A 119 3.48 -16.77 -12.42
N GLY A 120 3.53 -15.65 -11.69
CA GLY A 120 4.23 -14.46 -12.14
C GLY A 120 5.73 -14.69 -12.31
N LEU A 121 6.38 -13.84 -13.11
CA LEU A 121 7.82 -13.82 -13.30
C LEU A 121 8.50 -13.10 -12.12
N LEU A 122 8.17 -13.50 -10.88
CA LEU A 122 8.44 -12.71 -9.67
C LEU A 122 9.90 -12.33 -9.54
N THR A 123 10.82 -13.26 -9.81
CA THR A 123 12.26 -12.99 -9.72
C THR A 123 12.71 -11.99 -10.78
N VAL A 124 12.21 -12.12 -12.01
CA VAL A 124 12.54 -11.18 -13.11
C VAL A 124 12.07 -9.78 -12.75
N GLU A 125 10.83 -9.65 -12.27
CA GLU A 125 10.24 -8.37 -11.87
C GLU A 125 10.98 -7.75 -10.68
N LEU A 126 11.30 -8.53 -9.63
CA LEU A 126 12.06 -8.07 -8.46
C LEU A 126 13.47 -7.60 -8.82
N VAL A 127 14.17 -8.30 -9.72
CA VAL A 127 15.52 -7.90 -10.14
C VAL A 127 15.47 -6.70 -11.08
N SER A 128 14.58 -6.69 -12.07
CA SER A 128 14.52 -5.62 -13.07
C SER A 128 13.82 -4.34 -12.60
N GLY A 129 12.94 -4.46 -11.61
CA GLY A 129 11.99 -3.41 -11.25
C GLY A 129 10.78 -3.31 -12.19
N GLN A 130 10.67 -4.16 -13.21
CA GLN A 130 9.59 -4.09 -14.21
C GLN A 130 8.36 -4.86 -13.74
N MET A 131 7.45 -4.17 -13.05
CA MET A 131 6.20 -4.75 -12.56
C MET A 131 5.23 -5.02 -13.70
N GLN A 132 4.83 -6.28 -13.90
CA GLN A 132 3.91 -6.66 -14.97
C GLN A 132 2.49 -6.17 -14.67
N VAL A 133 1.89 -5.49 -15.66
CA VAL A 133 0.50 -4.99 -15.65
C VAL A 133 -0.23 -5.31 -16.97
N GLY A 134 0.33 -6.20 -17.77
CA GLY A 134 -0.26 -6.77 -18.99
C GLY A 134 0.70 -7.76 -19.65
N ASP A 135 0.29 -8.39 -20.75
CA ASP A 135 1.08 -9.40 -21.47
C ASP A 135 2.45 -8.84 -21.89
N ASN A 136 2.46 -7.59 -22.38
CA ASN A 136 3.69 -6.87 -22.76
C ASN A 136 3.75 -5.45 -22.14
N THR A 137 2.99 -5.21 -21.07
CA THR A 137 2.90 -3.89 -20.42
C THR A 137 3.50 -3.96 -19.02
N PHE A 138 4.45 -3.08 -18.74
CA PHE A 138 5.19 -3.05 -17.48
C PHE A 138 5.23 -1.64 -16.90
N LEU A 139 5.14 -1.55 -15.58
CA LEU A 139 5.44 -0.33 -14.82
C LEU A 139 6.84 -0.45 -14.22
N GLN A 140 7.63 0.61 -14.34
CA GLN A 140 8.99 0.64 -13.81
C GLN A 140 8.95 1.10 -12.35
N HIS A 141 9.47 0.26 -11.47
CA HIS A 141 9.82 0.53 -10.08
C HIS A 141 11.33 0.40 -9.89
N LEU A 142 11.83 0.72 -8.69
CA LEU A 142 13.18 0.36 -8.30
C LEU A 142 13.34 -1.17 -8.15
N PRO A 143 14.49 -1.75 -8.52
CA PRO A 143 14.85 -3.12 -8.14
C PRO A 143 14.71 -3.37 -6.64
N ALA A 144 14.35 -4.59 -6.26
CA ALA A 144 14.00 -4.88 -4.87
C ALA A 144 15.23 -4.99 -3.97
N ASN A 145 15.25 -4.18 -2.91
CA ASN A 145 16.38 -4.08 -1.96
C ASN A 145 16.28 -5.04 -0.78
N ASN A 146 15.22 -5.83 -0.66
CA ASN A 146 15.14 -6.88 0.36
C ASN A 146 16.11 -8.02 0.03
N PRO A 147 16.67 -8.70 1.05
CA PRO A 147 17.60 -9.79 0.84
C PRO A 147 16.94 -10.92 0.05
N VAL A 148 17.72 -11.54 -0.85
CA VAL A 148 17.25 -12.62 -1.72
C VAL A 148 17.03 -13.93 -0.94
N ALA A 149 17.76 -14.09 0.16
CA ALA A 149 17.72 -15.21 1.09
C ALA A 149 17.96 -14.70 2.53
N GLY A 150 17.45 -15.44 3.52
CA GLY A 150 17.65 -15.10 4.92
C GLY A 150 16.54 -14.27 5.55
N ASP A 151 16.83 -13.82 6.77
CA ASP A 151 15.96 -12.99 7.58
C ASP A 151 15.88 -11.56 6.98
N PRO A 152 14.74 -10.86 7.12
CA PRO A 152 14.57 -9.49 6.60
C PRO A 152 15.30 -8.42 7.43
N VAL A 153 15.73 -8.75 8.65
CA VAL A 153 16.37 -7.84 9.62
C VAL A 153 17.74 -8.38 10.00
N ASN A 154 18.70 -7.49 10.25
CA ASN A 154 20.09 -7.82 10.61
C ASN A 154 20.82 -8.66 9.56
N ASN A 155 20.43 -8.53 8.28
CA ASN A 155 20.96 -9.30 7.16
C ASN A 155 21.51 -8.38 6.05
N ASP A 156 22.13 -7.26 6.44
CA ASP A 156 22.48 -6.14 5.55
C ASP A 156 23.62 -6.44 4.57
N LEU A 157 24.36 -7.55 4.77
CA LEU A 157 25.44 -7.99 3.89
C LEU A 157 25.01 -9.06 2.88
N SER A 158 23.80 -9.61 3.02
CA SER A 158 23.28 -10.60 2.06
C SER A 158 23.03 -9.94 0.70
N PRO A 159 23.28 -10.65 -0.40
CA PRO A 159 22.77 -10.26 -1.71
C PRO A 159 21.26 -9.98 -1.66
N THR A 160 20.83 -8.95 -2.38
CA THR A 160 19.45 -8.55 -2.61
C THR A 160 19.08 -8.84 -4.07
N TYR A 161 17.82 -8.70 -4.45
CA TYR A 161 17.46 -8.78 -5.87
C TYR A 161 18.13 -7.64 -6.68
N ALA A 162 18.25 -6.45 -6.08
CA ALA A 162 18.96 -5.31 -6.66
C ALA A 162 20.46 -5.59 -6.89
N SER A 163 21.12 -6.41 -6.06
CA SER A 163 22.52 -6.81 -6.27
C SER A 163 22.73 -7.46 -7.64
N PHE A 164 21.80 -8.31 -8.08
CA PHE A 164 21.86 -8.94 -9.41
C PHE A 164 21.62 -7.93 -10.54
N ASN A 165 20.85 -6.87 -10.29
CA ASN A 165 20.69 -5.77 -11.24
C ASN A 165 21.96 -4.93 -11.36
N TYR A 166 22.55 -4.53 -10.23
CA TYR A 166 23.76 -3.72 -10.19
C TYR A 166 24.92 -4.42 -10.89
N GLY A 167 25.09 -5.73 -10.66
CA GLY A 167 26.13 -6.53 -11.30
C GLY A 167 25.80 -6.99 -12.73
N LYS A 168 24.61 -6.65 -13.27
CA LYS A 168 24.13 -7.14 -14.59
C LYS A 168 24.15 -8.67 -14.72
N LEU A 169 23.86 -9.37 -13.61
CA LEU A 169 24.03 -10.81 -13.46
C LEU A 169 22.78 -11.62 -13.81
N ALA A 170 21.71 -10.96 -14.26
CA ALA A 170 20.43 -11.58 -14.53
C ALA A 170 19.94 -11.39 -15.97
N PHE A 171 19.46 -12.47 -16.59
CA PHE A 171 18.75 -12.44 -17.87
C PHE A 171 17.56 -11.47 -17.84
N GLY A 172 17.34 -10.78 -18.96
CA GLY A 172 16.25 -9.80 -19.13
C GLY A 172 16.63 -8.38 -18.71
N LEU A 173 17.80 -8.17 -18.11
CA LEU A 173 18.32 -6.84 -17.86
C LEU A 173 18.97 -6.22 -19.11
N PRO A 174 18.89 -4.89 -19.27
CA PRO A 174 19.77 -4.19 -20.20
C PRO A 174 21.23 -4.50 -19.85
N GLU A 175 22.01 -4.91 -20.85
CA GLU A 175 23.43 -5.26 -20.71
C GLU A 175 23.71 -6.46 -19.79
N ALA A 176 22.73 -7.36 -19.61
CA ALA A 176 22.93 -8.61 -18.90
C ALA A 176 24.16 -9.36 -19.46
N ILE A 177 25.04 -9.82 -18.56
CA ILE A 177 26.26 -10.53 -18.92
C ILE A 177 25.91 -12.03 -19.12
N PRO A 178 26.00 -12.57 -20.35
CA PRO A 178 25.74 -13.99 -20.59
C PRO A 178 26.89 -14.85 -20.06
N SER A 179 26.59 -16.10 -19.69
CA SER A 179 27.60 -17.11 -19.37
C SER A 179 27.86 -18.03 -20.57
N THR A 180 28.99 -18.75 -20.54
CA THR A 180 29.27 -19.88 -21.43
C THR A 180 28.85 -21.19 -20.79
N ASP A 181 28.82 -22.30 -21.53
CA ASP A 181 28.64 -23.61 -20.92
C ASP A 181 29.84 -23.95 -20.02
N ARG A 182 29.56 -24.16 -18.73
CA ARG A 182 30.55 -24.47 -17.69
C ARG A 182 30.28 -25.82 -17.04
N THR A 183 29.45 -26.66 -17.66
CA THR A 183 29.08 -27.98 -17.14
C THR A 183 30.32 -28.79 -16.73
N GLY A 184 30.27 -29.35 -15.52
CA GLY A 184 31.37 -30.11 -14.90
C GLY A 184 32.42 -29.27 -14.18
N GLN A 185 32.46 -27.95 -14.35
CA GLN A 185 33.36 -27.06 -13.60
C GLN A 185 32.84 -26.82 -12.17
N ALA A 186 33.76 -26.56 -11.24
CA ALA A 186 33.43 -26.19 -9.86
C ALA A 186 32.90 -24.75 -9.79
N ILE A 187 31.90 -24.54 -8.94
CA ILE A 187 31.33 -23.21 -8.63
C ILE A 187 32.16 -22.60 -7.50
N VAL A 188 32.86 -21.53 -7.82
CA VAL A 188 33.74 -20.78 -6.88
C VAL A 188 33.34 -19.32 -6.77
N GLU A 189 32.31 -18.89 -7.49
CA GLU A 189 31.84 -17.52 -7.54
C GLU A 189 31.04 -17.19 -6.28
N ALA A 190 31.38 -16.06 -5.67
CA ALA A 190 30.67 -15.46 -4.56
C ALA A 190 30.21 -14.04 -4.88
N LEU A 191 28.96 -13.74 -4.53
CA LEU A 191 28.29 -12.47 -4.75
C LEU A 191 28.15 -11.72 -3.41
N ASN A 192 28.52 -10.45 -3.39
CA ASN A 192 28.24 -9.58 -2.24
C ASN A 192 26.98 -8.74 -2.45
N GLN A 193 26.56 -8.03 -1.39
CA GLN A 193 25.40 -7.13 -1.44
C GLN A 193 25.51 -6.03 -2.52
N ALA A 194 26.71 -5.57 -2.86
CA ALA A 194 26.93 -4.54 -3.87
C ALA A 194 26.81 -5.05 -5.31
N GLY A 195 26.57 -6.35 -5.53
CA GLY A 195 26.50 -6.93 -6.88
C GLY A 195 27.87 -7.29 -7.48
N VAL A 196 28.94 -7.28 -6.68
CA VAL A 196 30.29 -7.61 -7.12
C VAL A 196 30.52 -9.10 -6.94
N VAL A 197 30.92 -9.76 -8.04
CA VAL A 197 31.33 -11.17 -8.06
C VAL A 197 32.82 -11.27 -7.74
N SER A 198 33.17 -12.21 -6.87
CA SER A 198 34.55 -12.58 -6.53
C SER A 198 34.71 -14.10 -6.55
N SER A 199 35.94 -14.59 -6.63
CA SER A 199 36.21 -16.03 -6.52
C SER A 199 36.59 -16.38 -5.08
N LEU A 200 36.01 -17.44 -4.55
CA LEU A 200 36.39 -18.04 -3.28
C LEU A 200 37.60 -18.94 -3.48
N GLU A 201 38.61 -18.77 -2.63
CA GLU A 201 39.76 -19.69 -2.59
C GLU A 201 39.34 -21.10 -2.16
N GLN A 202 38.39 -21.18 -1.22
CA GLN A 202 37.80 -22.41 -0.72
C GLN A 202 36.29 -22.24 -0.57
N PRO A 203 35.46 -22.78 -1.48
CA PRO A 203 34.01 -22.76 -1.30
C PRO A 203 33.61 -23.62 -0.09
N PRO A 204 32.48 -23.30 0.59
CA PRO A 204 32.03 -24.04 1.78
C PRO A 204 31.92 -25.55 1.57
N VAL A 205 31.44 -25.95 0.39
CA VAL A 205 31.47 -27.32 -0.12
C VAL A 205 31.69 -27.28 -1.64
N SER A 206 32.26 -28.35 -2.20
CA SER A 206 32.41 -28.48 -3.64
C SER A 206 31.05 -28.73 -4.29
N VAL A 207 30.66 -27.87 -5.22
CA VAL A 207 29.44 -28.00 -6.05
C VAL A 207 29.82 -27.69 -7.48
N ASN A 208 29.40 -28.53 -8.42
CA ASN A 208 29.67 -28.31 -9.84
C ASN A 208 28.47 -27.73 -10.58
N TYR A 209 28.74 -27.08 -11.71
CA TYR A 209 27.72 -26.80 -12.72
C TYR A 209 27.27 -28.11 -13.38
N SER A 210 25.96 -28.29 -13.54
CA SER A 210 25.38 -29.54 -14.07
C SER A 210 24.74 -29.41 -15.45
N ARG A 211 24.25 -28.22 -15.82
CA ARG A 211 23.56 -28.01 -17.09
C ARG A 211 23.60 -26.55 -17.50
N PHE A 212 23.87 -26.29 -18.77
CA PHE A 212 23.73 -24.99 -19.42
C PHE A 212 22.40 -24.89 -20.17
N PHE A 213 21.76 -23.72 -20.11
CA PHE A 213 20.53 -23.40 -20.83
C PHE A 213 20.80 -22.31 -21.87
N SER A 214 20.65 -22.67 -23.15
CA SER A 214 20.90 -21.75 -24.28
C SER A 214 19.88 -20.60 -24.37
N GLU A 215 18.68 -20.82 -23.83
CA GLU A 215 17.54 -19.91 -23.84
C GLU A 215 17.83 -18.61 -23.08
N THR A 216 18.51 -18.75 -21.93
CA THR A 216 18.88 -17.63 -21.07
C THR A 216 20.39 -17.43 -20.97
N LYS A 217 21.19 -18.36 -21.50
CA LYS A 217 22.67 -18.39 -21.43
C LYS A 217 23.20 -18.46 -19.99
N HIS A 218 22.58 -19.31 -19.18
CA HIS A 218 22.96 -19.52 -17.78
C HIS A 218 23.11 -21.01 -17.42
N ASN A 219 24.00 -21.28 -16.47
CA ASN A 219 24.26 -22.62 -15.95
C ASN A 219 23.49 -22.86 -14.65
N VAL A 220 23.18 -24.12 -14.33
CA VAL A 220 22.53 -24.54 -13.08
C VAL A 220 23.48 -25.37 -12.21
N ALA A 221 23.48 -25.12 -10.90
CA ALA A 221 24.23 -25.94 -9.95
C ALA A 221 23.67 -27.36 -9.85
N GLU A 222 24.54 -28.36 -9.68
CA GLU A 222 24.13 -29.77 -9.61
C GLU A 222 23.14 -30.07 -8.49
N VAL A 223 23.24 -29.38 -7.35
CA VAL A 223 22.33 -29.55 -6.21
C VAL A 223 20.89 -29.12 -6.57
N PHE A 224 20.75 -28.05 -7.35
CA PHE A 224 19.45 -27.58 -7.83
C PHE A 224 18.93 -28.45 -8.97
N TYR A 225 19.80 -28.89 -9.87
CA TYR A 225 19.40 -29.79 -10.94
C TYR A 225 18.93 -31.16 -10.43
N LYS A 226 19.58 -31.71 -9.39
CA LYS A 226 19.12 -32.92 -8.68
C LYS A 226 17.78 -32.67 -7.98
N PHE A 227 17.58 -31.49 -7.39
CA PHE A 227 16.31 -31.14 -6.76
C PHE A 227 15.14 -31.13 -7.75
N PHE A 228 15.34 -30.72 -9.00
CA PHE A 228 14.30 -30.78 -10.04
C PHE A 228 13.80 -32.20 -10.31
N GLN A 229 14.65 -33.21 -10.13
CA GLN A 229 14.31 -34.60 -10.37
C GLN A 229 13.48 -35.23 -9.22
N THR A 230 13.20 -34.47 -8.16
CA THR A 230 12.41 -34.95 -7.01
C THR A 230 10.91 -34.72 -7.20
N GLU A 231 10.08 -35.59 -6.64
CA GLU A 231 8.63 -35.40 -6.63
C GLU A 231 8.23 -34.24 -5.71
N PRO A 232 7.25 -33.39 -6.09
CA PRO A 232 6.39 -33.46 -7.27
C PRO A 232 6.88 -32.68 -8.52
N LEU A 233 8.16 -32.29 -8.60
CA LEU A 233 8.71 -31.56 -9.77
C LEU A 233 8.92 -32.51 -10.95
N GLY A 234 9.72 -33.56 -10.76
CA GLY A 234 10.12 -34.46 -11.85
C GLY A 234 10.76 -33.74 -13.05
N GLU A 235 10.96 -34.45 -14.16
CA GLU A 235 11.72 -33.93 -15.30
C GLU A 235 11.06 -32.75 -16.03
N THR A 236 9.74 -32.58 -15.91
CA THR A 236 8.96 -31.63 -16.71
C THR A 236 8.33 -30.50 -15.90
N ARG A 237 7.77 -30.76 -14.72
CA ARG A 237 7.00 -29.75 -13.96
C ARG A 237 7.87 -28.66 -13.36
N TRP A 238 9.17 -28.91 -13.17
CA TRP A 238 10.07 -27.90 -12.61
C TRP A 238 10.14 -26.63 -13.45
N LEU A 239 10.03 -26.74 -14.77
CA LEU A 239 10.10 -25.59 -15.67
C LEU A 239 8.86 -24.69 -15.52
N ASP A 240 7.70 -25.26 -15.24
CA ASP A 240 6.46 -24.50 -14.96
C ASP A 240 6.53 -23.78 -13.60
N VAL A 241 7.22 -24.38 -12.63
CA VAL A 241 7.36 -23.83 -11.27
C VAL A 241 8.46 -22.77 -11.18
N MET A 242 9.64 -23.07 -11.70
CA MET A 242 10.85 -22.23 -11.58
C MET A 242 11.04 -21.30 -12.79
N GLY A 243 10.73 -21.79 -13.99
CA GLY A 243 11.22 -21.24 -15.25
C GLY A 243 12.72 -21.48 -15.45
N TYR A 244 13.29 -20.91 -16.51
CA TYR A 244 14.72 -21.03 -16.81
C TYR A 244 15.57 -20.30 -15.76
N PRO A 245 16.83 -20.74 -15.53
CA PRO A 245 17.78 -19.97 -14.72
C PRO A 245 17.99 -18.60 -15.36
N ILE A 246 17.96 -17.56 -14.55
CA ILE A 246 18.27 -16.20 -15.01
C ILE A 246 19.61 -15.70 -14.49
N SER A 247 20.26 -16.41 -13.57
CA SER A 247 21.61 -16.09 -13.09
C SER A 247 22.46 -17.34 -12.99
N GLU A 248 23.78 -17.17 -12.89
CA GLU A 248 24.64 -18.23 -12.36
C GLU A 248 24.32 -18.49 -10.88
N PRO A 249 24.62 -19.69 -10.35
CA PRO A 249 24.69 -19.93 -8.92
C PRO A 249 25.87 -19.18 -8.29
N PHE A 250 25.62 -18.49 -7.19
CA PHE A 250 26.64 -17.77 -6.42
C PHE A 250 26.58 -18.18 -4.95
N TRP A 251 27.73 -18.37 -4.32
CA TRP A 251 27.81 -18.32 -2.86
C TRP A 251 27.54 -16.89 -2.38
N ALA A 252 26.80 -16.72 -1.30
CA ALA A 252 26.77 -15.42 -0.63
C ALA A 252 28.18 -15.15 -0.08
N LYS A 253 28.83 -14.07 -0.52
CA LYS A 253 30.21 -13.74 -0.11
C LYS A 253 30.29 -13.58 1.40
N ASP A 254 29.32 -12.88 1.95
CA ASP A 254 29.07 -12.76 3.37
C ASP A 254 27.95 -13.73 3.75
N LYS A 255 28.05 -14.35 4.93
CA LYS A 255 27.05 -15.31 5.40
C LYS A 255 25.67 -14.69 5.45
N VAL A 256 24.67 -15.45 5.03
CA VAL A 256 23.25 -15.07 5.12
C VAL A 256 22.76 -15.33 6.54
N VAL A 257 22.07 -14.37 7.15
CA VAL A 257 21.46 -14.58 8.46
C VAL A 257 20.15 -15.35 8.31
N LEU A 258 20.07 -16.53 8.91
CA LEU A 258 18.90 -17.41 8.93
C LEU A 258 18.56 -17.73 10.38
N ALA A 259 17.34 -17.38 10.81
CA ALA A 259 16.91 -17.52 12.20
C ALA A 259 17.91 -16.91 13.21
N GLY A 260 18.42 -15.72 12.88
CA GLY A 260 19.39 -14.97 13.66
C GLY A 260 20.82 -15.53 13.62
N GLN A 261 21.10 -16.58 12.83
CA GLN A 261 22.41 -17.22 12.76
C GLN A 261 23.03 -17.09 11.37
N PRO A 262 24.32 -16.74 11.25
CA PRO A 262 25.00 -16.65 9.96
C PRO A 262 25.23 -18.05 9.36
N ARG A 263 24.82 -18.25 8.11
CA ARG A 263 24.91 -19.52 7.37
C ARG A 263 25.58 -19.32 6.01
N GLU A 264 26.29 -20.36 5.58
CA GLU A 264 26.81 -20.48 4.21
C GLU A 264 25.65 -20.86 3.28
N VAL A 265 25.33 -19.99 2.33
CA VAL A 265 24.19 -20.17 1.44
C VAL A 265 24.61 -19.90 0.00
N MET A 266 24.38 -20.89 -0.88
CA MET A 266 24.42 -20.68 -2.33
C MET A 266 23.04 -20.26 -2.82
N ILE A 267 22.99 -19.29 -3.72
CA ILE A 267 21.77 -18.68 -4.24
C ILE A 267 21.78 -18.83 -5.76
N GLN A 268 20.64 -19.22 -6.34
CA GLN A 268 20.43 -19.12 -7.78
C GLN A 268 19.02 -18.61 -8.11
N LEU A 269 18.95 -17.69 -9.07
CA LEU A 269 17.71 -17.08 -9.52
C LEU A 269 17.20 -17.81 -10.77
N PHE A 270 15.90 -18.11 -10.74
CA PHE A 270 15.11 -18.61 -11.87
C PHE A 270 13.99 -17.61 -12.15
N GLN A 271 13.38 -17.67 -13.34
CA GLN A 271 12.40 -16.65 -13.75
C GLN A 271 11.27 -16.40 -12.74
N ARG A 272 10.82 -17.44 -12.02
CA ARG A 272 9.65 -17.41 -11.12
C ARG A 272 9.98 -17.62 -9.64
N ARG A 273 11.16 -18.17 -9.35
CA ARG A 273 11.58 -18.57 -8.00
C ARG A 273 13.06 -18.31 -7.78
N VAL A 274 13.45 -18.25 -6.51
CA VAL A 274 14.84 -18.32 -6.06
C VAL A 274 15.05 -19.66 -5.39
N LEU A 275 16.15 -20.33 -5.70
CA LEU A 275 16.61 -21.48 -4.94
C LEU A 275 17.82 -21.12 -4.07
N THR A 276 17.84 -21.71 -2.89
CA THR A 276 18.93 -21.60 -1.92
C THR A 276 19.45 -22.99 -1.58
N TYR A 277 20.75 -23.12 -1.40
CA TYR A 277 21.40 -24.33 -0.93
C TYR A 277 22.22 -24.04 0.32
N THR A 278 21.85 -24.67 1.43
CA THR A 278 22.50 -24.53 2.74
C THR A 278 23.03 -25.90 3.16
N PRO A 279 24.33 -26.19 2.97
CA PRO A 279 24.90 -27.53 3.22
C PRO A 279 24.69 -28.04 4.65
N SER A 280 24.67 -27.12 5.62
CA SER A 280 24.52 -27.43 7.05
C SER A 280 23.09 -27.82 7.46
N ASN A 281 22.10 -27.70 6.58
CA ASN A 281 20.74 -28.13 6.86
C ASN A 281 20.62 -29.67 6.81
N PRO A 282 19.64 -30.26 7.51
CA PRO A 282 19.36 -31.69 7.40
C PRO A 282 19.06 -32.12 5.96
N THR A 283 19.40 -33.38 5.63
CA THR A 283 19.06 -33.97 4.33
C THR A 283 17.57 -33.82 4.03
N GLY A 284 17.24 -33.40 2.79
CA GLY A 284 15.88 -33.06 2.38
C GLY A 284 15.49 -31.59 2.58
N PHE A 285 16.26 -30.82 3.36
CA PHE A 285 16.08 -29.38 3.61
C PHE A 285 17.30 -28.55 3.22
N GLN A 286 18.28 -29.16 2.55
CA GLN A 286 19.46 -28.46 2.07
C GLN A 286 19.14 -27.52 0.91
N VAL A 287 18.20 -27.91 0.04
CA VAL A 287 17.69 -27.06 -1.05
C VAL A 287 16.30 -26.57 -0.68
N GLU A 288 16.11 -25.26 -0.70
CA GLU A 288 14.82 -24.63 -0.40
C GLU A 288 14.52 -23.52 -1.39
N MET A 289 13.23 -23.33 -1.67
CA MET A 289 12.74 -22.15 -2.39
C MET A 289 12.78 -20.94 -1.44
N GLY A 290 13.21 -19.77 -1.91
CA GLY A 290 13.15 -18.53 -1.12
C GLY A 290 11.70 -18.12 -0.84
N ASN A 291 11.49 -17.29 0.18
CA ASN A 291 10.18 -16.69 0.51
C ASN A 291 9.81 -15.56 -0.47
N ILE A 292 9.94 -15.83 -1.78
CA ILE A 292 9.81 -14.83 -2.83
C ILE A 292 8.40 -14.28 -2.97
N GLY A 293 7.37 -15.04 -2.59
CA GLY A 293 5.99 -14.53 -2.61
C GLY A 293 5.79 -13.44 -1.57
N GLN A 294 6.43 -13.58 -0.40
CA GLN A 294 6.51 -12.51 0.59
C GLN A 294 7.32 -11.32 0.05
N HIS A 295 8.52 -11.58 -0.48
CA HIS A 295 9.39 -10.53 -1.01
C HIS A 295 8.70 -9.69 -2.10
N TYR A 296 8.03 -10.36 -3.04
CA TYR A 296 7.29 -9.71 -4.11
C TYR A 296 6.11 -8.89 -3.60
N TYR A 297 5.31 -9.45 -2.69
CA TYR A 297 4.20 -8.72 -2.09
C TYR A 297 4.68 -7.44 -1.38
N ALA A 298 5.79 -7.54 -0.64
CA ALA A 298 6.37 -6.41 0.06
C ALA A 298 6.90 -5.34 -0.90
N TRP A 299 7.63 -5.76 -1.93
CA TRP A 299 8.16 -4.86 -2.96
C TRP A 299 7.04 -4.16 -3.75
N ARG A 300 6.08 -4.92 -4.30
CA ARG A 300 4.98 -4.39 -5.10
C ARG A 300 4.14 -3.37 -4.34
N TYR A 301 3.87 -3.64 -3.06
CA TYR A 301 3.04 -2.77 -2.22
C TYR A 301 3.87 -1.89 -1.29
N GLN A 302 5.18 -1.73 -1.49
CA GLN A 302 6.02 -0.84 -0.69
C GLN A 302 5.84 -1.05 0.84
N ILE A 303 5.87 -2.31 1.28
CA ILE A 303 5.78 -2.71 2.69
C ILE A 303 7.19 -2.93 3.22
N ASP A 304 7.53 -2.24 4.31
CA ASP A 304 8.76 -2.51 5.04
C ASP A 304 8.63 -3.79 5.88
N LEU A 305 9.39 -4.82 5.52
CA LEU A 305 9.45 -6.11 6.22
C LEU A 305 10.21 -6.05 7.54
N ARG A 306 10.91 -4.94 7.83
CA ARG A 306 11.64 -4.77 9.10
C ARG A 306 10.73 -4.37 10.25
N GLY A 307 9.53 -3.86 9.94
CA GLY A 307 8.57 -3.31 10.91
C GLY A 307 7.65 -4.32 11.61
N GLY A 308 7.84 -5.64 11.41
CA GLY A 308 7.02 -6.69 12.04
C GLY A 308 6.57 -7.77 11.06
N PRO A 309 5.65 -8.69 11.48
CA PRO A 309 5.15 -9.76 10.61
C PRO A 309 4.57 -9.24 9.30
N MET A 310 4.63 -10.08 8.28
CA MET A 310 3.89 -9.85 7.05
C MET A 310 2.44 -9.54 7.37
N PRO A 311 1.92 -8.37 6.94
CA PRO A 311 0.59 -7.95 7.37
C PRO A 311 -0.52 -8.83 6.80
N GLY A 312 -0.23 -9.79 5.92
CA GLY A 312 -1.23 -10.58 5.22
C GLY A 312 -2.24 -9.69 4.49
N ASN A 313 -3.44 -10.19 4.29
CA ASN A 313 -4.56 -9.30 4.03
C ASN A 313 -4.85 -8.40 5.24
N PHE A 314 -4.25 -8.51 6.44
CA PHE A 314 -4.57 -7.67 7.61
C PHE A 314 -4.24 -6.18 7.47
N ARG A 315 -3.49 -5.78 6.43
CA ARG A 315 -3.41 -4.39 5.96
C ARG A 315 -4.00 -4.19 4.55
N LEU A 316 -4.71 -5.17 4.02
CA LEU A 316 -5.45 -5.25 2.73
C LEU A 316 -6.95 -5.65 2.88
N ILE A 317 -7.40 -5.95 4.11
CA ILE A 317 -8.63 -6.61 4.57
C ILE A 317 -9.92 -6.14 3.89
N VAL A 318 -10.54 -7.17 3.32
CA VAL A 318 -11.97 -7.52 3.25
C VAL A 318 -12.41 -8.16 4.59
N PRO A 319 -13.21 -7.52 5.47
CA PRO A 319 -13.69 -8.19 6.68
C PRO A 319 -14.78 -9.23 6.37
N GLN A 320 -14.45 -10.52 6.51
CA GLN A 320 -15.44 -11.59 6.36
C GLN A 320 -16.59 -11.47 7.37
N ASN A 321 -17.81 -11.52 6.80
CA ASN A 321 -19.12 -11.78 7.41
C ASN A 321 -19.67 -10.73 8.40
N LEU A 322 -20.36 -9.72 7.87
CA LEU A 322 -21.56 -9.15 8.52
C LEU A 322 -22.59 -8.75 7.45
N SER A 323 -23.81 -9.24 7.59
CA SER A 323 -24.93 -9.04 6.66
C SER A 323 -25.47 -7.60 6.69
N LEU A 324 -25.77 -7.11 5.49
CA LEU A 324 -26.52 -5.90 5.12
C LEU A 324 -27.85 -5.74 5.88
N LEU A 325 -28.20 -4.48 6.18
CA LEU A 325 -29.51 -3.95 5.78
C LEU A 325 -29.39 -2.58 5.11
N SER A 326 -30.19 -2.46 4.06
CA SER A 326 -30.23 -1.48 2.99
C SER A 326 -30.62 -0.04 3.36
N SER A 327 -30.55 0.80 2.32
CA SER A 327 -30.98 2.20 2.10
C SER A 327 -32.35 2.66 2.64
N SER A 328 -32.64 2.46 3.92
CA SER A 328 -33.78 3.11 4.58
C SER A 328 -33.35 3.57 5.95
N ILE A 329 -33.39 4.89 6.19
CA ILE A 329 -33.26 5.45 7.53
C ILE A 329 -34.43 4.91 8.35
N ARG A 330 -34.23 3.82 9.08
CA ARG A 330 -35.06 3.42 10.21
C ARG A 330 -34.17 3.22 11.43
N LYS A 331 -34.71 3.67 12.56
CA LYS A 331 -34.12 3.61 13.89
C LYS A 331 -33.61 2.19 14.16
N VAL A 332 -32.30 2.03 14.32
CA VAL A 332 -31.65 0.75 14.59
C VAL A 332 -31.99 0.34 16.01
N GLU A 333 -32.91 -0.61 16.16
CA GLU A 333 -33.12 -1.34 17.42
C GLU A 333 -32.46 -2.73 17.28
N THR A 334 -31.57 -3.03 18.22
CA THR A 334 -30.85 -4.29 18.51
C THR A 334 -29.48 -4.61 17.85
N ALA A 335 -28.46 -4.57 18.73
CA ALA A 335 -27.27 -5.42 18.86
C ALA A 335 -26.38 -5.71 17.63
N SER A 336 -25.72 -4.68 17.10
CA SER A 336 -24.45 -4.85 16.36
C SER A 336 -23.27 -4.82 17.35
N ARG A 337 -22.26 -5.69 17.20
CA ARG A 337 -21.03 -5.67 18.02
C ARG A 337 -20.18 -4.46 17.65
N ASN A 338 -20.42 -3.33 18.33
CA ASN A 338 -19.75 -2.06 18.10
C ASN A 338 -18.33 -2.05 18.72
N VAL A 339 -17.34 -1.53 17.98
CA VAL A 339 -16.05 -1.15 18.58
C VAL A 339 -16.12 0.28 19.08
N ARG A 340 -16.07 0.47 20.39
CA ARG A 340 -16.01 1.81 21.01
C ARG A 340 -14.56 2.25 21.09
N LEU A 341 -14.16 3.17 20.22
CA LEU A 341 -12.80 3.73 20.21
C LEU A 341 -12.56 4.68 21.38
N GLY A 342 -13.59 5.43 21.80
CA GLY A 342 -13.54 6.41 22.88
C GLY A 342 -14.76 7.34 22.80
N GLU A 343 -14.91 8.27 23.76
CA GLU A 343 -15.93 9.32 23.71
C GLU A 343 -15.28 10.68 23.45
N VAL A 344 -15.75 11.36 22.40
CA VAL A 344 -15.35 12.72 22.03
C VAL A 344 -16.55 13.63 22.25
N PRO A 345 -16.57 14.47 23.30
CA PRO A 345 -17.66 15.43 23.50
C PRO A 345 -17.65 16.53 22.42
N GLY A 346 -18.83 16.94 21.94
CA GLY A 346 -18.96 18.08 21.02
C GLY A 346 -18.65 17.77 19.55
N LYS A 347 -18.66 18.82 18.72
CA LYS A 347 -18.52 18.71 17.26
C LYS A 347 -17.11 18.26 16.86
N ILE A 348 -16.99 17.22 16.03
CA ILE A 348 -15.73 16.82 15.39
C ILE A 348 -15.50 17.69 14.15
N TYR A 349 -14.28 18.20 13.99
CA TYR A 349 -13.84 19.04 12.88
C TYR A 349 -13.02 18.28 11.84
N GLY A 350 -12.33 17.21 12.23
CA GLY A 350 -11.56 16.38 11.31
C GLY A 350 -10.86 15.20 11.99
N ILE A 351 -10.41 14.26 11.16
CA ILE A 351 -9.72 13.03 11.58
C ILE A 351 -8.56 12.73 10.63
N TRP A 352 -7.37 12.52 11.16
CA TRP A 352 -6.13 12.29 10.39
C TRP A 352 -5.38 11.08 10.91
N SER A 353 -5.20 10.07 10.07
CA SER A 353 -4.55 8.81 10.45
C SER A 353 -3.18 8.67 9.83
N SER A 354 -2.22 8.17 10.61
CA SER A 354 -0.95 7.64 10.12
C SER A 354 -1.17 6.34 9.34
N THR A 355 -0.16 5.93 8.59
CA THR A 355 -0.08 4.64 7.89
C THR A 355 -0.17 3.43 8.83
N GLN A 356 0.16 3.61 10.11
CA GLN A 356 0.16 2.56 11.13
C GLN A 356 -1.18 2.46 11.87
N GLY A 357 -2.15 3.34 11.60
CA GLY A 357 -3.43 3.35 12.30
C GLY A 357 -3.39 4.05 13.65
N THR A 358 -2.41 4.92 13.91
CA THR A 358 -2.57 5.98 14.91
C THR A 358 -3.37 7.12 14.31
N THR A 359 -4.38 7.64 15.00
CA THR A 359 -5.32 8.62 14.47
C THR A 359 -5.51 9.82 15.38
N LEU A 360 -5.39 11.02 14.81
CA LEU A 360 -5.79 12.30 15.40
C LEU A 360 -7.28 12.56 15.14
N ILE A 361 -7.99 13.04 16.14
CA ILE A 361 -9.38 13.50 16.08
C ILE A 361 -9.42 14.93 16.62
N GLY A 362 -9.71 15.91 15.77
CA GLY A 362 -9.94 17.29 16.18
C GLY A 362 -11.41 17.53 16.47
N ALA A 363 -11.74 18.09 17.64
CA ALA A 363 -13.11 18.38 18.04
C ALA A 363 -13.22 19.68 18.85
N GLU A 364 -14.45 20.15 19.04
CA GLU A 364 -14.78 21.34 19.83
C GLU A 364 -14.29 21.22 21.27
N SER A 365 -14.39 20.03 21.86
CA SER A 365 -13.91 19.79 23.21
C SER A 365 -12.38 19.64 23.30
N GLY A 366 -11.67 19.60 22.18
CA GLY A 366 -10.23 19.50 22.10
C GLY A 366 -9.75 18.49 21.06
N VAL A 367 -8.48 18.11 21.16
CA VAL A 367 -7.82 17.20 20.23
C VAL A 367 -7.58 15.87 20.91
N TYR A 368 -7.79 14.76 20.20
CA TYR A 368 -7.69 13.40 20.73
C TYR A 368 -6.84 12.53 19.82
N LEU A 369 -6.17 11.54 20.39
CA LEU A 369 -5.49 10.47 19.69
C LEU A 369 -6.18 9.14 19.98
N ALA A 370 -6.28 8.28 18.98
CA ALA A 370 -6.79 6.93 19.08
C ALA A 370 -5.90 5.95 18.32
N SER A 371 -5.76 4.71 18.82
CA SER A 371 -5.24 3.60 18.02
C SER A 371 -6.42 2.88 17.37
N LEU A 372 -6.34 2.70 16.07
CA LEU A 372 -7.30 1.87 15.35
C LEU A 372 -7.01 0.40 15.59
N ALA A 373 -5.74 0.04 15.78
CA ALA A 373 -5.25 -1.32 16.03
C ALA A 373 -5.55 -1.84 17.44
N THR A 374 -5.84 -0.96 18.40
CA THR A 374 -5.95 -1.33 19.81
C THR A 374 -7.19 -0.71 20.43
N PRO A 375 -8.30 -1.47 20.56
CA PRO A 375 -9.53 -0.97 21.17
C PRO A 375 -9.28 -0.35 22.55
N GLY A 376 -9.83 0.83 22.80
CA GLY A 376 -9.68 1.55 24.08
C GLY A 376 -8.40 2.37 24.23
N ALA A 377 -7.44 2.28 23.30
CA ALA A 377 -6.29 3.19 23.27
C ALA A 377 -6.75 4.55 22.73
N PHE A 378 -7.21 5.41 23.63
CA PHE A 378 -7.77 6.73 23.35
C PHE A 378 -7.34 7.74 24.40
N LYS A 379 -6.92 8.94 23.98
CA LYS A 379 -6.42 9.97 24.88
C LYS A 379 -6.65 11.38 24.33
N LYS A 380 -6.96 12.33 25.22
CA LYS A 380 -6.96 13.75 24.88
C LYS A 380 -5.51 14.26 24.77
N LEU A 381 -5.17 14.87 23.64
CA LEU A 381 -3.87 15.48 23.40
C LEU A 381 -3.76 16.81 24.16
N ALA A 382 -2.62 17.04 24.82
CA ALA A 382 -2.32 18.33 25.41
C ALA A 382 -2.02 19.33 24.29
N ILE A 383 -2.73 20.46 24.29
CA ILE A 383 -2.54 21.55 23.33
C ILE A 383 -2.02 22.79 24.05
N ASP A 384 -1.13 23.55 23.41
CA ASP A 384 -0.62 24.80 23.99
C ASP A 384 -1.75 25.82 24.23
N ALA A 385 -1.57 26.68 25.23
CA ALA A 385 -2.46 27.81 25.52
C ALA A 385 -2.69 28.70 24.29
N ILE A 386 -1.67 28.89 23.43
CA ILE A 386 -1.77 29.73 22.22
C ILE A 386 -2.86 29.23 21.26
N VAL A 387 -3.10 27.91 21.20
CA VAL A 387 -4.09 27.30 20.30
C VAL A 387 -5.32 26.77 21.02
N LYS A 388 -5.47 27.05 22.33
CA LYS A 388 -6.53 26.48 23.17
C LYS A 388 -7.95 26.75 22.67
N ASN A 389 -8.13 27.82 21.89
CA ASN A 389 -9.38 28.21 21.24
C ASN A 389 -9.37 28.01 19.71
N GLY A 390 -8.30 27.40 19.16
CA GLY A 390 -8.13 27.16 17.75
C GLY A 390 -8.80 25.85 17.32
N GLN A 391 -9.38 25.84 16.13
CA GLN A 391 -9.92 24.63 15.51
C GLN A 391 -8.83 23.94 14.69
N VAL A 392 -8.74 22.61 14.78
CA VAL A 392 -7.84 21.84 13.91
C VAL A 392 -8.36 21.91 12.47
N GLN A 393 -7.53 22.43 11.57
CA GLN A 393 -7.84 22.56 10.13
C GLN A 393 -7.24 21.43 9.31
N ASP A 394 -6.01 21.02 9.63
CA ASP A 394 -5.32 19.92 8.97
C ASP A 394 -4.32 19.26 9.92
N ALA A 395 -3.90 18.04 9.60
CA ALA A 395 -2.80 17.38 10.27
C ALA A 395 -2.04 16.45 9.33
N SER A 396 -0.73 16.39 9.51
CA SER A 396 0.18 15.59 8.69
C SER A 396 1.06 14.72 9.56
N TRP A 397 1.14 13.44 9.20
CA TRP A 397 1.99 12.45 9.86
C TRP A 397 3.28 12.26 9.06
N SER A 398 4.41 12.05 9.75
CA SER A 398 5.59 11.46 9.12
C SER A 398 5.28 10.03 8.65
N ALA A 399 6.02 9.52 7.67
CA ALA A 399 5.75 8.21 7.08
C ALA A 399 5.87 7.06 8.11
N ASP A 400 6.76 7.23 9.09
CA ASP A 400 6.97 6.30 10.21
C ASP A 400 5.93 6.44 11.34
N GLY A 401 4.98 7.37 11.23
CA GLY A 401 3.92 7.62 12.21
C GLY A 401 4.41 8.18 13.55
N ARG A 402 5.69 8.55 13.68
CA ARG A 402 6.31 9.02 14.94
C ARG A 402 6.27 10.54 15.10
N GLN A 403 5.99 11.28 14.04
CA GLN A 403 5.81 12.73 14.11
C GLN A 403 4.42 13.08 13.61
N LEU A 404 3.78 14.02 14.31
CA LEU A 404 2.50 14.58 13.95
C LEU A 404 2.62 16.09 13.96
N ALA A 405 2.31 16.72 12.83
CA ALA A 405 2.12 18.15 12.78
C ALA A 405 0.62 18.48 12.68
N VAL A 406 0.15 19.41 13.50
CA VAL A 406 -1.26 19.81 13.61
C VAL A 406 -1.38 21.30 13.34
N LEU A 407 -2.24 21.64 12.38
CA LEU A 407 -2.57 23.01 12.02
C LEU A 407 -3.82 23.46 12.78
N PHE A 408 -3.66 24.46 13.64
CA PHE A 408 -4.75 25.13 14.33
C PHE A 408 -5.03 26.48 13.68
N ALA A 409 -6.31 26.83 13.48
CA ALA A 409 -6.70 28.18 13.09
C ALA A 409 -7.50 28.85 14.22
N SER A 410 -7.12 30.08 14.57
CA SER A 410 -7.81 30.87 15.59
C SER A 410 -9.18 31.35 15.10
N ARG A 411 -10.20 31.25 15.95
CA ARG A 411 -11.50 31.91 15.75
C ARG A 411 -11.49 33.25 16.51
N LEU A 412 -11.46 34.38 15.80
CA LEU A 412 -11.72 35.67 16.45
C LEU A 412 -13.23 35.85 16.62
N PRO A 413 -13.74 36.14 17.82
CA PRO A 413 -15.12 36.58 17.99
C PRO A 413 -15.22 38.01 17.48
N ASP A 414 -15.80 38.22 16.30
CA ASP A 414 -16.35 39.53 15.96
C ASP A 414 -17.78 39.66 16.51
N GLN A 415 -18.25 40.90 16.62
CA GLN A 415 -19.57 41.28 17.12
C GLN A 415 -20.76 40.78 16.25
N TYR A 416 -20.50 40.05 15.16
CA TYR A 416 -21.49 39.55 14.21
C TYR A 416 -21.52 38.02 14.08
N ASN A 417 -20.71 37.29 14.88
CA ASN A 417 -20.61 35.83 14.82
C ASN A 417 -20.18 35.32 13.43
N THR A 418 -19.48 36.14 12.65
CA THR A 418 -18.89 35.78 11.36
C THR A 418 -17.51 35.14 11.59
N ILE A 419 -17.26 33.96 11.00
CA ILE A 419 -15.99 33.25 11.15
C ILE A 419 -14.93 33.96 10.31
N VAL A 420 -14.01 34.68 10.96
CA VAL A 420 -12.83 35.27 10.30
C VAL A 420 -11.56 34.53 10.78
N TYR A 421 -10.95 33.75 9.89
CA TYR A 421 -9.72 32.98 10.14
C TYR A 421 -8.49 33.90 10.00
N ASN A 422 -7.98 34.47 11.09
CA ASN A 422 -6.89 35.46 11.00
C ASN A 422 -5.50 34.98 11.43
N LYS A 423 -5.38 33.87 12.17
CA LYS A 423 -4.07 33.30 12.53
C LYS A 423 -4.06 31.77 12.47
N SER A 424 -3.04 31.22 11.81
CA SER A 424 -2.78 29.79 11.76
C SER A 424 -1.55 29.46 12.61
N VAL A 425 -1.61 28.40 13.40
CA VAL A 425 -0.51 27.94 14.26
C VAL A 425 -0.23 26.48 13.98
N VAL A 426 1.03 26.15 13.79
CA VAL A 426 1.48 24.77 13.58
C VAL A 426 2.16 24.27 14.85
N GLN A 427 1.69 23.12 15.35
CA GLN A 427 2.29 22.40 16.46
C GLN A 427 2.79 21.03 16.04
N ILE A 428 3.96 20.63 16.51
CA ILE A 428 4.58 19.34 16.19
C ILE A 428 4.68 18.49 17.45
N TYR A 429 4.34 17.22 17.30
CA TYR A 429 4.30 16.22 18.35
C TYR A 429 5.18 15.04 17.96
N GLN A 430 5.99 14.56 18.90
CA GLN A 430 6.65 13.25 18.79
C GLN A 430 5.75 12.20 19.45
N ILE A 431 5.52 11.09 18.74
CA ILE A 431 4.60 10.03 19.12
C ILE A 431 5.40 8.73 19.23
N ASP A 432 5.72 8.34 20.47
CA ASP A 432 6.53 7.15 20.73
C ASP A 432 5.70 5.86 20.78
N ASN A 433 4.62 5.82 21.59
CA ASN A 433 3.72 4.66 21.68
C ASN A 433 2.36 5.05 22.30
N LEU A 434 1.25 4.47 21.80
CA LEU A 434 -0.11 4.67 22.32
C LEU A 434 -0.55 3.62 23.36
N VAL A 435 0.18 2.51 23.51
CA VAL A 435 -0.32 1.30 24.18
C VAL A 435 0.13 1.19 25.65
N SER A 436 1.14 1.95 26.08
CA SER A 436 1.59 1.98 27.49
C SER A 436 1.60 3.40 28.05
N SER A 437 1.37 3.52 29.36
CA SER A 437 1.18 4.75 30.12
C SER A 437 2.45 5.62 30.23
N ASN A 438 3.01 6.07 29.11
CA ASN A 438 4.16 6.96 29.08
C ASN A 438 3.83 8.32 28.48
N THR A 439 4.51 9.32 29.03
CA THR A 439 4.41 10.76 28.77
C THR A 439 4.73 11.12 27.33
N PHE A 440 3.87 11.93 26.71
CA PHE A 440 4.11 12.56 25.41
C PHE A 440 4.94 13.82 25.63
N VAL A 441 6.04 13.96 24.91
CA VAL A 441 6.83 15.19 24.92
C VAL A 441 6.37 16.04 23.74
N ALA A 442 5.63 17.11 24.04
CA ALA A 442 5.34 18.15 23.05
C ALA A 442 6.66 18.88 22.76
N TYR A 443 7.06 18.90 21.49
CA TYR A 443 8.18 19.73 21.04
C TYR A 443 7.62 21.00 20.41
N ASP A 444 7.48 22.03 21.24
CA ASP A 444 7.36 23.45 20.89
C ASP A 444 6.30 23.91 19.86
N ASN A 445 5.84 25.16 20.04
CA ASN A 445 5.15 25.88 18.97
C ASN A 445 6.17 26.36 17.96
N LEU A 446 5.98 26.03 16.68
CA LEU A 446 6.99 26.33 15.69
C LEU A 446 6.78 27.70 15.03
N THR A 447 5.55 28.02 14.60
CA THR A 447 5.29 29.24 13.81
C THR A 447 3.81 29.70 13.88
N VAL A 448 3.59 31.02 13.82
CA VAL A 448 2.28 31.67 13.66
C VAL A 448 2.23 32.36 12.29
N TYR A 449 1.17 32.14 11.52
CA TYR A 449 0.93 32.74 10.20
C TYR A 449 -0.27 33.66 10.24
N ASP A 450 -0.21 34.78 9.51
CA ASP A 450 -1.29 35.78 9.42
C ASP A 450 -2.31 35.48 8.30
N ALA A 451 -2.35 34.23 7.81
CA ALA A 451 -3.27 33.76 6.77
C ALA A 451 -3.66 32.27 6.98
N PRO A 452 -4.82 31.82 6.46
CA PRO A 452 -5.18 30.39 6.47
C PRO A 452 -4.28 29.60 5.52
N LEU A 453 -3.71 28.48 5.99
CA LEU A 453 -2.90 27.61 5.12
C LEU A 453 -3.80 26.70 4.27
N ALA A 454 -3.47 26.54 2.99
CA ALA A 454 -4.30 25.77 2.05
C ALA A 454 -3.99 24.26 2.05
N GLN A 455 -2.70 23.88 2.19
CA GLN A 455 -2.26 22.49 2.30
C GLN A 455 -1.00 22.42 3.17
N PHE A 456 -0.83 21.30 3.86
CA PHE A 456 0.20 21.14 4.88
C PHE A 456 0.71 19.68 4.92
N LYS A 457 2.00 19.44 4.66
CA LYS A 457 2.56 18.09 4.48
C LYS A 457 3.96 17.90 5.07
N PHE A 458 4.10 16.90 5.93
CA PHE A 458 5.38 16.42 6.44
C PHE A 458 6.16 15.68 5.35
N SER A 459 7.48 15.87 5.31
CA SER A 459 8.36 15.02 4.51
C SER A 459 8.38 13.59 5.05
N PRO A 460 8.61 12.60 4.18
CA PRO A 460 8.63 11.18 4.57
C PRO A 460 9.61 10.88 5.70
N ASP A 461 10.76 11.56 5.72
CA ASP A 461 11.81 11.42 6.73
C ASP A 461 11.59 12.29 7.99
N GLY A 462 10.50 13.06 8.04
CA GLY A 462 10.19 13.92 9.19
C GLY A 462 11.15 15.10 9.36
N LYS A 463 11.95 15.47 8.36
CA LYS A 463 12.89 16.61 8.47
C LYS A 463 12.29 17.94 8.05
N TYR A 464 11.34 17.92 7.12
CA TYR A 464 10.76 19.12 6.55
C TYR A 464 9.25 19.12 6.65
N LEU A 465 8.69 20.31 6.69
CA LEU A 465 7.27 20.55 6.60
C LEU A 465 7.03 21.59 5.50
N ALA A 466 6.17 21.24 4.56
CA ALA A 466 5.84 22.10 3.42
C ALA A 466 4.39 22.54 3.48
N PHE A 467 4.14 23.80 3.11
CA PHE A 467 2.78 24.33 3.00
C PHE A 467 2.68 25.47 1.99
N PHE A 468 1.46 25.69 1.50
CA PHE A 468 1.12 26.86 0.71
C PHE A 468 0.69 28.00 1.63
N GLU A 469 1.38 29.14 1.53
CA GLU A 469 0.99 30.40 2.18
C GLU A 469 0.28 31.29 1.14
N PRO A 470 -1.02 31.59 1.31
CA PRO A 470 -1.72 32.53 0.45
C PRO A 470 -1.32 33.97 0.78
N SER A 471 -1.24 34.81 -0.26
CA SER A 471 -0.91 36.22 -0.10
C SER A 471 -1.91 36.96 0.79
N SER A 472 -1.40 37.73 1.75
CA SER A 472 -2.18 38.64 2.60
C SER A 472 -2.80 39.83 1.83
N THR A 473 -2.43 40.03 0.55
CA THR A 473 -2.87 41.16 -0.27
C THR A 473 -4.11 40.89 -1.13
N GLY A 474 -4.72 39.70 -1.04
CA GLY A 474 -5.95 39.34 -1.77
C GLY A 474 -5.77 39.08 -3.28
N ILE A 475 -4.55 39.22 -3.80
CA ILE A 475 -4.16 38.76 -5.14
C ILE A 475 -3.77 37.28 -5.01
N TYR A 476 -4.21 36.42 -5.96
CA TYR A 476 -3.91 34.98 -6.02
C TYR A 476 -2.39 34.69 -6.18
N SER A 477 -1.56 35.07 -5.21
CA SER A 477 -0.14 34.76 -5.18
C SER A 477 0.07 33.74 -4.07
N VAL A 478 0.56 32.56 -4.44
CA VAL A 478 0.90 31.49 -3.49
C VAL A 478 2.41 31.40 -3.33
N ARG A 479 2.85 31.36 -2.08
CA ARG A 479 4.22 31.02 -1.70
C ARG A 479 4.25 29.57 -1.25
N ILE A 480 5.40 28.93 -1.46
CA ILE A 480 5.69 27.64 -0.84
C ILE A 480 6.67 27.89 0.29
N ASP A 481 6.27 27.54 1.49
CA ASP A 481 7.12 27.57 2.65
C ASP A 481 7.66 26.17 2.94
N LEU A 482 8.96 26.13 3.21
CA LEU A 482 9.67 24.95 3.65
C LEU A 482 10.26 25.22 5.03
N LEU A 483 9.93 24.34 5.95
CA LEU A 483 10.29 24.48 7.35
C LEU A 483 11.09 23.27 7.78
N GLU A 484 12.36 23.47 8.09
CA GLU A 484 13.23 22.42 8.62
C GLU A 484 12.98 22.27 10.12
N ILE A 485 12.56 21.09 10.55
CA ILE A 485 12.05 20.87 11.91
C ILE A 485 13.14 21.03 12.97
N SER A 486 14.35 20.50 12.71
CA SER A 486 15.45 20.51 13.66
C SER A 486 16.04 21.90 13.90
N SER A 487 16.22 22.69 12.84
CA SER A 487 16.84 24.01 12.89
C SER A 487 15.81 25.13 13.09
N ARG A 488 14.53 24.85 12.85
CA ARG A 488 13.45 25.85 12.72
C ARG A 488 13.69 26.87 11.62
N ASN A 489 14.60 26.58 10.69
CA ASN A 489 14.83 27.44 9.55
C ASN A 489 13.63 27.35 8.62
N GLN A 490 13.06 28.52 8.33
CA GLN A 490 11.99 28.67 7.37
C GLN A 490 12.54 29.28 6.08
N ARG A 491 12.16 28.69 4.95
CA ARG A 491 12.51 29.16 3.62
C ARG A 491 11.25 29.39 2.81
N GLN A 492 11.04 30.64 2.42
CA GLN A 492 9.98 31.04 1.51
C GLN A 492 10.45 30.96 0.06
N LEU A 493 9.70 30.23 -0.75
CA LEU A 493 9.90 30.14 -2.19
C LEU A 493 8.81 30.97 -2.87
N LYS A 494 9.23 32.08 -3.50
CA LYS A 494 8.35 32.84 -4.38
C LYS A 494 8.22 32.09 -5.71
N ILE A 495 7.01 31.63 -6.01
CA ILE A 495 6.75 30.79 -7.19
C ILE A 495 6.25 31.61 -8.39
N GLY A 496 5.36 32.57 -8.14
CA GLY A 496 4.80 33.45 -9.16
C GLY A 496 3.54 34.15 -8.65
N ASP A 497 3.17 35.23 -9.33
CA ASP A 497 1.93 35.96 -9.05
C ASP A 497 0.79 35.37 -9.90
N TYR A 498 -0.46 35.46 -9.43
CA TYR A 498 -1.66 34.89 -10.09
C TYR A 498 -1.66 33.36 -10.28
N LEU A 499 -1.01 32.65 -9.36
CA LEU A 499 -1.03 31.19 -9.25
C LEU A 499 -1.71 30.75 -7.96
N ASN A 500 -2.59 29.75 -8.08
CA ASN A 500 -3.23 29.10 -6.95
C ASN A 500 -2.60 27.71 -6.73
N GLY A 501 -2.11 27.44 -5.52
CA GLY A 501 -1.52 26.15 -5.15
C GLY A 501 -2.60 25.09 -5.00
N THR A 502 -2.47 23.99 -5.74
CA THR A 502 -3.52 22.97 -5.83
C THR A 502 -3.11 21.62 -5.23
N GLN A 503 -1.85 21.21 -5.35
CA GLN A 503 -1.36 19.98 -4.73
C GLN A 503 0.08 20.13 -4.25
N LEU A 504 0.36 19.52 -3.11
CA LEU A 504 1.66 19.46 -2.45
C LEU A 504 1.94 18.02 -2.03
N GLU A 505 2.97 17.39 -2.60
CA GLU A 505 3.29 15.97 -2.37
C GLU A 505 4.80 15.74 -2.31
N TRP A 506 5.22 14.80 -1.46
CA TRP A 506 6.63 14.42 -1.36
C TRP A 506 6.90 13.18 -2.20
N VAL A 507 8.02 13.20 -2.91
CA VAL A 507 8.57 12.03 -3.60
C VAL A 507 9.36 11.22 -2.57
N ALA A 508 8.79 10.10 -2.13
CA ALA A 508 9.34 9.31 -1.02
C ALA A 508 10.80 8.90 -1.21
N GLU A 509 11.16 8.50 -2.43
CA GLU A 509 12.50 7.99 -2.76
C GLU A 509 13.58 9.07 -2.75
N THR A 510 13.26 10.28 -3.20
CA THR A 510 14.25 11.37 -3.34
C THR A 510 14.17 12.40 -2.21
N GLY A 511 13.08 12.38 -1.43
CA GLY A 511 12.76 13.42 -0.45
C GLY A 511 12.47 14.79 -1.08
N GLN A 512 12.31 14.88 -2.40
CA GLN A 512 11.96 16.12 -3.09
C GLN A 512 10.46 16.42 -2.95
N LEU A 513 10.13 17.69 -3.06
CA LEU A 513 8.76 18.16 -2.99
C LEU A 513 8.22 18.46 -4.40
N ILE A 514 7.05 17.94 -4.73
CA ILE A 514 6.28 18.32 -5.91
C ILE A 514 5.16 19.26 -5.49
N ALA A 515 5.05 20.36 -6.24
CA ALA A 515 3.97 21.32 -6.08
C ALA A 515 3.29 21.57 -7.44
N SER A 516 1.97 21.50 -7.49
CA SER A 516 1.19 21.92 -8.66
C SER A 516 0.39 23.17 -8.37
N MET A 517 0.32 24.05 -9.37
CA MET A 517 -0.43 25.30 -9.30
C MET A 517 -1.29 25.47 -10.55
N GLU A 518 -2.52 25.95 -10.37
CA GLU A 518 -3.37 26.39 -11.48
C GLU A 518 -3.16 27.89 -11.75
N SER A 519 -3.36 28.28 -13.00
CA SER A 519 -3.36 29.69 -13.39
C SER A 519 -4.68 30.36 -13.04
N MET A 520 -4.59 31.53 -12.41
CA MET A 520 -5.71 32.42 -12.10
C MET A 520 -5.75 33.69 -12.97
N GLY A 521 -4.64 34.01 -13.65
CA GLY A 521 -4.51 35.14 -14.55
C GLY A 521 -4.60 34.75 -16.03
N THR A 522 -4.89 35.73 -16.89
CA THR A 522 -4.89 35.56 -18.35
C THR A 522 -3.48 35.41 -18.94
N ASP A 523 -2.48 35.99 -18.27
CA ASP A 523 -1.07 36.01 -18.72
C ASP A 523 -0.19 35.04 -17.93
N THR A 524 -0.79 34.17 -17.12
CA THR A 524 -0.09 33.17 -16.32
C THR A 524 -0.41 31.76 -16.79
N VAL A 525 0.52 30.83 -16.54
CA VAL A 525 0.42 29.44 -16.96
C VAL A 525 0.54 28.56 -15.72
N GLY A 526 -0.35 27.59 -15.58
CA GLY A 526 -0.30 26.63 -14.47
C GLY A 526 0.97 25.78 -14.58
N LYS A 527 1.58 25.42 -13.45
CA LYS A 527 2.87 24.73 -13.42
C LYS A 527 2.91 23.57 -12.45
N VAL A 528 3.78 22.61 -12.72
CA VAL A 528 4.23 21.58 -11.77
C VAL A 528 5.71 21.81 -11.52
N LEU A 529 6.11 21.94 -10.26
CA LEU A 529 7.50 22.13 -9.83
C LEU A 529 7.99 20.91 -9.07
N LEU A 530 9.27 20.59 -9.27
CA LEU A 530 10.06 19.71 -8.40
C LEU A 530 11.03 20.58 -7.61
N ILE A 531 11.00 20.46 -6.29
CA ILE A 531 11.69 21.36 -5.36
C ILE A 531 12.62 20.53 -4.49
N ASN A 532 13.89 20.91 -4.44
CA ASN A 532 14.83 20.40 -3.46
C ASN A 532 14.59 21.12 -2.12
N PRO A 533 14.20 20.42 -1.05
CA PRO A 533 13.83 21.07 0.20
C PRO A 533 15.01 21.75 0.91
N ALA A 534 16.23 21.21 0.77
CA ALA A 534 17.42 21.73 1.44
C ALA A 534 17.91 23.04 0.81
N SER A 535 18.00 23.08 -0.53
CA SER A 535 18.49 24.26 -1.25
C SER A 535 17.38 25.26 -1.60
N GLY A 536 16.12 24.81 -1.68
CA GLY A 536 15.01 25.57 -2.25
C GLY A 536 15.05 25.67 -3.78
N ALA A 537 16.02 25.03 -4.44
CA ALA A 537 16.11 25.03 -5.90
C ALA A 537 14.89 24.30 -6.49
N SER A 538 14.22 24.94 -7.45
CA SER A 538 13.04 24.40 -8.12
C SER A 538 13.27 24.20 -9.61
N THR A 539 12.78 23.10 -10.15
CA THR A 539 12.74 22.81 -11.59
C THR A 539 11.30 22.71 -12.04
N THR A 540 10.94 23.40 -13.12
CA THR A 540 9.62 23.26 -13.72
C THR A 540 9.54 21.95 -14.50
N LEU A 541 8.64 21.07 -14.08
CA LEU A 541 8.36 19.80 -14.74
C LEU A 541 7.36 19.97 -15.89
N LEU A 542 6.29 20.74 -15.67
CA LEU A 542 5.22 20.89 -16.64
C LEU A 542 4.65 22.31 -16.57
N GLU A 543 4.39 22.93 -17.72
CA GLU A 543 3.63 24.18 -17.83
C GLU A 543 2.47 23.98 -18.80
N ASN A 544 1.26 24.34 -18.39
CA ASN A 544 0.10 24.31 -19.28
C ASN A 544 -1.00 25.27 -18.79
N PRO A 545 -1.60 26.09 -19.67
CA PRO A 545 -2.63 27.05 -19.26
C PRO A 545 -3.92 26.38 -18.76
N ALA A 546 -4.17 25.14 -19.18
CA ALA A 546 -5.31 24.35 -18.73
C ALA A 546 -5.00 23.50 -17.48
N LEU A 547 -3.77 23.51 -16.95
CA LEU A 547 -3.40 22.71 -15.78
C LEU A 547 -4.25 23.12 -14.57
N LEU A 548 -4.83 22.12 -13.91
CA LEU A 548 -5.54 22.25 -12.65
C LEU A 548 -4.70 21.75 -11.48
N ARG A 549 -4.08 20.59 -11.66
CA ARG A 549 -3.49 19.82 -10.57
C ARG A 549 -2.59 18.73 -11.14
N ALA A 550 -1.57 18.35 -10.40
CA ALA A 550 -0.84 17.12 -10.66
C ALA A 550 -0.68 16.30 -9.38
N SER A 551 -0.47 14.99 -9.51
CA SER A 551 -0.12 14.11 -8.40
C SER A 551 0.91 13.08 -8.83
N VAL A 552 1.88 12.81 -7.95
CA VAL A 552 2.98 11.88 -8.20
C VAL A 552 2.65 10.48 -7.67
N SER A 553 3.06 9.44 -8.39
CA SER A 553 2.92 8.06 -7.95
C SER A 553 3.76 7.78 -6.69
N PRO A 554 3.42 6.77 -5.87
CA PRO A 554 4.12 6.49 -4.62
C PRO A 554 5.61 6.20 -4.77
N ASP A 555 6.00 5.61 -5.90
CA ASP A 555 7.40 5.32 -6.28
C ASP A 555 8.11 6.49 -6.96
N GLY A 556 7.45 7.62 -7.18
CA GLY A 556 8.06 8.78 -7.84
C GLY A 556 8.31 8.64 -9.35
N ASN A 557 7.87 7.57 -10.00
CA ASN A 557 8.18 7.34 -11.43
C ASN A 557 7.17 7.98 -12.38
N TYR A 558 5.94 8.25 -11.91
CA TYR A 558 4.83 8.69 -12.75
C TYR A 558 4.15 9.94 -12.17
N LEU A 559 3.52 10.70 -13.07
CA LEU A 559 2.77 11.91 -12.78
C LEU A 559 1.39 11.81 -13.44
N ALA A 560 0.33 11.98 -12.65
CA ALA A 560 -1.01 12.24 -13.16
C ALA A 560 -1.23 13.74 -13.20
N ALA A 561 -1.62 14.28 -14.36
CA ALA A 561 -1.94 15.68 -14.54
C ALA A 561 -3.40 15.84 -14.97
N MET A 562 -4.11 16.78 -14.34
CA MET A 562 -5.50 17.09 -14.64
C MET A 562 -5.59 18.44 -15.35
N PHE A 563 -6.35 18.48 -16.44
CA PHE A 563 -6.53 19.66 -17.29
C PHE A 563 -7.99 20.05 -17.45
N LYS A 564 -8.25 21.36 -17.60
CA LYS A 564 -9.53 21.91 -18.06
C LYS A 564 -9.73 21.51 -19.53
N VAL A 565 -10.91 21.01 -19.89
CA VAL A 565 -11.34 20.90 -21.29
C VAL A 565 -12.08 22.18 -21.66
N ALA A 566 -11.77 22.75 -22.84
CA ALA A 566 -12.53 23.87 -23.38
C ALA A 566 -13.95 23.39 -23.73
N SER A 567 -14.96 23.83 -22.98
CA SER A 567 -16.38 23.55 -23.24
C SER A 567 -17.12 24.86 -23.38
N VAL A 568 -17.91 25.01 -24.44
CA VAL A 568 -18.64 26.24 -24.79
C VAL A 568 -20.01 26.30 -24.08
N ASP A 569 -20.58 25.17 -23.64
CA ASP A 569 -22.02 25.08 -23.31
C ASP A 569 -22.36 24.62 -21.89
N ASN A 570 -21.39 24.29 -21.02
CA ASN A 570 -21.73 23.91 -19.65
C ASN A 570 -20.53 24.02 -18.68
N PRO A 571 -20.62 24.78 -17.57
CA PRO A 571 -19.60 24.81 -16.53
C PRO A 571 -19.52 23.51 -15.70
N GLY A 572 -20.28 22.45 -16.05
CA GLY A 572 -20.10 21.06 -15.55
C GLY A 572 -18.88 20.37 -16.18
N VAL A 573 -17.73 21.03 -16.10
CA VAL A 573 -16.50 20.89 -16.89
C VAL A 573 -15.92 19.48 -16.93
N MET A 574 -16.00 18.82 -18.10
CA MET A 574 -15.19 17.63 -18.40
C MET A 574 -13.71 17.91 -18.08
N LYS A 575 -13.08 17.00 -17.35
CA LYS A 575 -11.65 17.09 -17.03
C LYS A 575 -10.89 15.99 -17.74
N THR A 576 -9.74 16.35 -18.29
CA THR A 576 -8.84 15.37 -18.89
C THR A 576 -7.76 15.02 -17.89
N ILE A 577 -7.63 13.74 -17.59
CA ILE A 577 -6.57 13.19 -16.75
C ILE A 577 -5.60 12.46 -17.66
N SER A 578 -4.34 12.85 -17.57
CA SER A 578 -3.25 12.32 -18.39
C SER A 578 -2.18 11.77 -17.47
N PHE A 579 -1.70 10.57 -17.79
CA PHE A 579 -0.58 9.96 -17.10
C PHE A 579 0.71 10.18 -17.89
N ARG A 580 1.78 10.52 -17.17
CA ARG A 580 3.08 10.93 -17.71
C ARG A 580 4.20 10.26 -16.91
N LYS A 581 5.39 10.09 -17.52
CA LYS A 581 6.59 9.73 -16.75
C LYS A 581 7.10 10.97 -16.02
N LEU A 582 7.52 10.86 -14.76
CA LEU A 582 8.08 12.00 -14.05
C LEU A 582 9.40 12.47 -14.68
N SER A 583 10.19 11.55 -15.24
CA SER A 583 11.43 11.85 -15.97
C SER A 583 11.21 12.54 -17.31
N ASN A 584 10.02 12.44 -17.90
CA ASN A 584 9.63 13.16 -19.10
C ASN A 584 8.13 13.52 -19.05
N PRO A 585 7.77 14.54 -18.25
CA PRO A 585 6.38 14.86 -17.92
C PRO A 585 5.62 15.50 -19.09
N THR A 586 6.28 15.81 -20.20
CA THR A 586 5.64 16.40 -21.39
C THR A 586 4.94 15.35 -22.26
N VAL A 587 5.32 14.08 -22.15
CA VAL A 587 4.81 12.97 -22.97
C VAL A 587 3.80 12.13 -22.19
N GLU A 588 2.63 11.93 -22.78
CA GLU A 588 1.60 11.02 -22.24
C GLU A 588 2.01 9.57 -22.47
N ILE A 589 1.76 8.71 -21.48
CA ILE A 589 2.11 7.28 -21.58
C ILE A 589 0.95 6.42 -22.08
N VAL A 590 -0.28 6.90 -21.91
CA VAL A 590 -1.53 6.23 -22.32
C VAL A 590 -2.55 7.29 -22.73
N PRO A 591 -3.60 6.93 -23.50
CA PRO A 591 -4.67 7.85 -23.82
C PRO A 591 -5.28 8.48 -22.57
N SER A 592 -5.54 9.79 -22.64
CA SER A 592 -6.08 10.54 -21.53
C SER A 592 -7.51 10.10 -21.17
N TYR A 593 -7.81 10.01 -19.88
CA TYR A 593 -9.15 9.72 -19.37
C TYR A 593 -9.97 11.00 -19.23
N GLN A 594 -11.19 10.99 -19.75
CA GLN A 594 -12.13 12.09 -19.54
C GLN A 594 -13.05 11.78 -18.36
N GLN A 595 -12.87 12.52 -17.28
CA GLN A 595 -13.75 12.50 -16.12
C GLN A 595 -14.92 13.45 -16.37
N GLY A 596 -16.12 12.87 -16.45
CA GLY A 596 -17.38 13.61 -16.44
C GLY A 596 -18.12 13.50 -15.12
N THR A 597 -19.22 14.23 -15.03
CA THR A 597 -20.28 14.00 -14.04
C THR A 597 -21.59 13.86 -14.80
N GLY A 598 -22.43 12.89 -14.46
CA GLY A 598 -23.74 12.70 -15.10
C GLY A 598 -24.77 13.83 -14.86
N GLY A 599 -24.32 15.03 -14.45
CA GLY A 599 -25.10 16.20 -14.08
C GLY A 599 -24.24 17.48 -14.04
N ARG A 600 -24.81 18.60 -13.57
CA ARG A 600 -24.07 19.86 -13.42
C ARG A 600 -23.08 19.74 -12.27
N SER A 601 -21.79 19.78 -12.59
CA SER A 601 -20.73 19.91 -11.58
C SER A 601 -20.45 21.39 -11.32
N TYR A 602 -20.48 21.79 -10.05
CA TYR A 602 -19.98 23.09 -9.59
C TYR A 602 -18.61 22.98 -8.91
N PHE A 603 -18.12 21.76 -8.68
CA PHE A 603 -16.88 21.50 -7.95
C PHE A 603 -15.79 20.95 -8.88
N GLN A 604 -14.54 21.34 -8.64
CA GLN A 604 -13.42 20.79 -9.39
C GLN A 604 -13.23 19.31 -9.06
N ALA A 605 -12.89 18.51 -10.07
CA ALA A 605 -12.47 17.13 -9.84
C ALA A 605 -11.18 17.12 -9.00
N THR A 606 -11.04 16.11 -8.14
CA THR A 606 -9.88 15.96 -7.26
C THR A 606 -9.27 14.58 -7.39
N PHE A 607 -7.97 14.50 -7.15
CA PHE A 607 -7.29 13.21 -6.98
C PHE A 607 -7.53 12.74 -5.56
N ALA A 608 -8.03 11.52 -5.42
CA ALA A 608 -8.30 10.88 -4.14
C ALA A 608 -7.13 9.96 -3.68
N GLY A 609 -6.09 9.85 -4.51
CA GLY A 609 -4.86 9.13 -4.22
C GLY A 609 -4.54 8.06 -5.26
N TRP A 610 -3.31 7.58 -5.22
CA TRP A 610 -2.82 6.45 -6.00
C TRP A 610 -3.02 5.13 -5.27
N SER A 611 -3.16 4.04 -6.03
CA SER A 611 -2.97 2.70 -5.47
C SER A 611 -1.56 2.56 -4.90
N ARG A 612 -1.39 1.70 -3.90
CA ARG A 612 -0.10 1.54 -3.22
C ARG A 612 1.01 1.02 -4.14
N ASP A 613 0.64 0.23 -5.15
CA ASP A 613 1.53 -0.23 -6.21
C ASP A 613 1.66 0.75 -7.39
N GLY A 614 1.04 1.94 -7.31
CA GLY A 614 1.09 2.97 -8.36
C GLY A 614 0.36 2.63 -9.67
N SER A 615 -0.31 1.48 -9.75
CA SER A 615 -0.93 1.00 -10.99
C SER A 615 -2.23 1.70 -11.41
N TYR A 616 -2.90 2.40 -10.50
CA TYR A 616 -4.08 3.22 -10.82
C TYR A 616 -4.24 4.43 -9.90
N LEU A 617 -5.03 5.40 -10.35
CA LEU A 617 -5.37 6.62 -9.60
C LEU A 617 -6.87 6.69 -9.36
N ALA A 618 -7.27 7.02 -8.13
CA ALA A 618 -8.65 7.33 -7.80
C ALA A 618 -8.97 8.80 -8.08
N ILE A 619 -10.04 9.05 -8.82
CA ILE A 619 -10.53 10.38 -9.16
C ILE A 619 -11.93 10.54 -8.58
N ARG A 620 -12.17 11.70 -7.98
CA ARG A 620 -13.47 12.09 -7.41
C ARG A 620 -14.03 13.30 -8.15
N THR A 621 -15.32 13.24 -8.47
CA THR A 621 -16.12 14.39 -8.87
C THR A 621 -17.43 14.47 -8.11
N THR A 622 -17.90 15.69 -7.87
CA THR A 622 -19.18 15.97 -7.22
C THR A 622 -20.09 16.71 -8.19
N ALA A 623 -21.31 16.24 -8.36
CA ALA A 623 -22.33 16.93 -9.14
C ALA A 623 -23.62 17.16 -8.35
N SER A 624 -24.31 18.23 -8.72
CA SER A 624 -25.69 18.49 -8.32
C SER A 624 -26.62 18.09 -9.47
N GLY A 625 -27.56 17.21 -9.17
CA GLY A 625 -28.71 16.90 -10.01
C GLY A 625 -29.86 17.90 -9.81
N THR A 626 -30.91 17.74 -10.63
CA THR A 626 -32.17 18.50 -10.50
C THR A 626 -32.89 18.10 -9.19
N ALA A 627 -33.56 19.05 -8.53
CA ALA A 627 -34.30 18.84 -7.26
C ALA A 627 -33.46 18.52 -6.01
N GLY A 628 -32.20 18.98 -5.93
CA GLY A 628 -31.39 18.91 -4.70
C GLY A 628 -30.71 17.56 -4.45
N ILE A 629 -30.72 16.65 -5.43
CA ILE A 629 -30.01 15.37 -5.36
C ILE A 629 -28.55 15.61 -5.74
N HIS A 630 -27.62 15.50 -4.79
CA HIS A 630 -26.19 15.47 -5.11
C HIS A 630 -25.75 14.04 -5.38
N HIS A 631 -24.72 13.86 -6.20
CA HIS A 631 -24.04 12.59 -6.33
C HIS A 631 -22.54 12.80 -6.49
N GLU A 632 -21.80 11.77 -6.10
CA GLU A 632 -20.36 11.70 -6.28
C GLU A 632 -19.99 10.52 -7.16
N ASP A 633 -19.15 10.80 -8.14
CA ASP A 633 -18.60 9.80 -9.04
C ASP A 633 -17.14 9.55 -8.66
N PHE A 634 -16.82 8.27 -8.46
CA PHE A 634 -15.49 7.77 -8.13
C PHE A 634 -15.03 6.83 -9.23
N ASN A 635 -13.92 7.17 -9.88
CA ASN A 635 -13.34 6.35 -10.93
C ASN A 635 -11.92 5.97 -10.57
N LEU A 636 -11.63 4.67 -10.63
CA LEU A 636 -10.28 4.14 -10.52
C LEU A 636 -9.75 4.01 -11.94
N VAL A 637 -8.73 4.78 -12.30
CA VAL A 637 -8.22 4.83 -13.68
C VAL A 637 -6.85 4.20 -13.72
N SER A 638 -6.72 3.16 -14.55
CA SER A 638 -5.48 2.42 -14.73
C SER A 638 -4.42 3.25 -15.43
N LEU A 639 -3.22 3.25 -14.85
CA LEU A 639 -2.02 3.81 -15.45
C LEU A 639 -1.61 3.03 -16.71
N ALA A 640 -1.91 1.74 -16.76
CA ALA A 640 -1.54 0.84 -17.84
C ALA A 640 -2.41 1.02 -19.09
N THR A 641 -3.67 1.46 -18.94
CA THR A 641 -4.62 1.54 -20.07
C THR A 641 -5.21 2.93 -20.28
N GLY A 642 -5.12 3.83 -19.31
CA GLY A 642 -5.82 5.12 -19.31
C GLY A 642 -7.35 4.98 -19.18
N LYS A 643 -7.84 3.78 -18.83
CA LYS A 643 -9.28 3.47 -18.73
C LYS A 643 -9.70 3.23 -17.28
N PRO A 644 -10.98 3.48 -16.95
CA PRO A 644 -11.48 3.14 -15.65
C PRO A 644 -11.51 1.61 -15.47
N ILE A 645 -10.88 1.12 -14.41
CA ILE A 645 -10.98 -0.27 -13.95
C ILE A 645 -12.21 -0.47 -13.07
N GLN A 646 -12.69 0.63 -12.50
CA GLN A 646 -13.89 0.66 -11.68
C GLN A 646 -14.52 2.05 -11.69
N GLN A 647 -15.86 2.09 -11.71
CA GLN A 647 -16.65 3.30 -11.65
C GLN A 647 -17.74 3.12 -10.60
N THR A 648 -17.82 4.03 -9.65
CA THR A 648 -18.76 3.96 -8.53
C THR A 648 -19.47 5.30 -8.40
N ARG A 649 -20.80 5.28 -8.42
CA ARG A 649 -21.63 6.45 -8.12
C ARG A 649 -22.25 6.32 -6.75
N ILE A 650 -22.20 7.40 -5.97
CA ILE A 650 -22.82 7.50 -4.67
C ILE A 650 -23.81 8.65 -4.70
N ASN A 651 -25.09 8.33 -4.54
CA ASN A 651 -26.12 9.35 -4.43
C ASN A 651 -26.07 9.94 -3.01
N THR A 652 -25.72 11.22 -2.94
CA THR A 652 -25.61 11.97 -1.70
C THR A 652 -26.84 12.89 -1.59
N TYR A 653 -27.98 12.34 -1.18
CA TYR A 653 -29.16 13.16 -0.89
C TYR A 653 -28.82 14.14 0.24
N PHE A 654 -28.61 15.41 -0.07
CA PHE A 654 -28.24 16.46 0.90
C PHE A 654 -26.97 16.16 1.72
N ILE A 655 -26.03 15.38 1.16
CA ILE A 655 -24.79 14.95 1.82
C ILE A 655 -23.57 15.49 1.04
N ASN A 656 -22.58 16.03 1.74
CA ASN A 656 -21.29 16.45 1.18
C ASN A 656 -20.17 15.53 1.68
N THR A 657 -19.47 14.82 0.79
CA THR A 657 -18.25 14.09 1.19
C THR A 657 -17.09 15.08 1.28
N ILE A 658 -16.37 15.07 2.40
CA ILE A 658 -15.40 16.14 2.71
C ILE A 658 -13.97 15.75 2.34
N ALA A 659 -13.62 14.46 2.36
CA ALA A 659 -12.29 14.00 1.93
C ALA A 659 -12.29 12.52 1.54
N LEU A 660 -11.58 12.14 0.47
CA LEU A 660 -11.24 10.76 0.14
C LEU A 660 -9.73 10.63 0.02
N ASN A 661 -9.14 9.67 0.75
CA ASN A 661 -7.72 9.34 0.71
C ASN A 661 -7.62 7.83 0.60
N LEU A 662 -6.96 7.31 -0.43
CA LEU A 662 -6.54 5.91 -0.46
C LEU A 662 -5.49 5.71 0.64
N ALA A 663 -5.88 5.06 1.74
CA ALA A 663 -5.00 4.78 2.85
C ALA A 663 -4.56 3.31 2.82
N GLY A 664 -3.31 3.10 2.43
CA GLY A 664 -2.72 1.77 2.38
C GLY A 664 -3.32 0.91 1.26
N PRO A 665 -3.19 -0.42 1.38
CA PRO A 665 -3.67 -1.36 0.38
C PRO A 665 -5.20 -1.38 0.17
N HIS A 666 -5.96 -0.66 1.00
CA HIS A 666 -7.40 -0.62 0.94
C HIS A 666 -7.92 0.59 0.19
N GLN A 667 -8.90 0.33 -0.67
CA GLN A 667 -9.76 1.33 -1.27
C GLN A 667 -10.84 1.76 -0.27
N VAL A 668 -10.44 2.45 0.80
CA VAL A 668 -11.39 2.92 1.80
C VAL A 668 -12.01 4.23 1.34
N LEU A 669 -13.29 4.16 0.98
CA LEU A 669 -14.10 5.36 0.86
C LEU A 669 -14.34 5.94 2.24
N ARG A 670 -14.04 7.21 2.36
CA ARG A 670 -14.11 8.00 3.57
C ARG A 670 -15.19 9.06 3.32
N ALA A 671 -16.36 8.92 3.93
CA ALA A 671 -17.49 9.82 3.69
C ALA A 671 -18.10 10.35 4.98
N SER A 672 -18.72 11.51 4.86
CA SER A 672 -19.19 12.35 5.95
C SER A 672 -20.52 12.98 5.59
N SER A 673 -21.42 13.12 6.54
CA SER A 673 -22.71 13.78 6.30
C SER A 673 -22.83 15.04 7.13
N GLU A 674 -23.13 16.14 6.46
CA GLU A 674 -23.70 17.33 7.08
C GLU A 674 -25.22 17.28 6.93
N PRO A 675 -26.01 17.22 8.02
CA PRO A 675 -27.43 17.49 7.93
C PRO A 675 -27.68 19.00 7.74
N ASN A 676 -28.64 19.34 6.89
CA ASN A 676 -29.28 20.67 6.86
C ASN A 676 -29.93 20.94 8.25
N PRO A 677 -30.08 22.19 8.74
CA PRO A 677 -30.29 22.53 10.15
C PRO A 677 -31.74 22.32 10.65
N VAL A 678 -32.45 21.32 10.12
CA VAL A 678 -33.79 20.98 10.63
C VAL A 678 -33.61 20.15 11.90
N THR A 679 -34.06 20.70 13.02
CA THR A 679 -34.09 20.16 14.38
C THR A 679 -34.58 18.71 14.44
N LEU A 680 -33.67 17.76 14.26
CA LEU A 680 -33.88 16.34 14.53
C LEU A 680 -32.69 15.84 15.34
N VAL A 681 -32.99 15.20 16.47
CA VAL A 681 -32.03 14.42 17.24
C VAL A 681 -31.70 13.19 16.39
N THR A 682 -30.52 13.15 15.77
CA THR A 682 -30.08 12.02 14.95
C THR A 682 -28.85 11.37 15.54
N THR A 683 -28.84 10.04 15.54
CA THR A 683 -27.64 9.23 15.77
C THR A 683 -26.71 9.42 14.58
N GLN A 684 -25.41 9.61 14.81
CA GLN A 684 -24.44 9.76 13.73
C GLN A 684 -23.82 8.41 13.38
N THR A 685 -23.80 8.11 12.07
CA THR A 685 -23.31 6.86 11.52
C THR A 685 -22.22 7.15 10.50
N LEU A 686 -21.04 6.57 10.70
CA LEU A 686 -19.93 6.58 9.75
C LEU A 686 -19.85 5.22 9.08
N THR A 687 -20.19 5.16 7.79
CA THR A 687 -20.15 3.93 6.99
C THR A 687 -18.84 3.85 6.21
N VAL A 688 -18.08 2.80 6.48
CA VAL A 688 -16.95 2.33 5.68
C VAL A 688 -17.48 1.46 4.58
N ARG A 689 -17.10 1.71 3.33
CA ARG A 689 -17.36 0.78 2.24
C ARG A 689 -16.09 0.58 1.43
N ASN A 690 -15.75 -0.68 1.16
CA ASN A 690 -14.72 -0.99 0.18
C ASN A 690 -15.23 -0.58 -1.20
N LEU A 691 -14.43 0.13 -2.00
CA LEU A 691 -14.91 0.59 -3.30
C LEU A 691 -15.37 -0.59 -4.16
N ASP A 692 -14.72 -1.76 -4.10
CA ASP A 692 -15.12 -3.00 -4.80
C ASP A 692 -16.47 -3.62 -4.34
N GLY A 693 -17.13 -3.02 -3.35
CA GLY A 693 -18.44 -3.42 -2.86
C GLY A 693 -18.44 -4.64 -1.94
N SER A 694 -17.25 -5.15 -1.57
CA SER A 694 -17.11 -6.39 -0.79
C SER A 694 -17.63 -6.27 0.64
N ASP A 695 -17.44 -5.12 1.33
CA ASP A 695 -17.79 -4.99 2.75
C ASP A 695 -18.27 -3.60 3.19
N GLU A 696 -19.02 -3.58 4.30
CA GLU A 696 -19.54 -2.39 4.97
C GLU A 696 -19.23 -2.43 6.49
N VAL A 697 -18.61 -1.39 7.05
CA VAL A 697 -18.44 -1.24 8.52
C VAL A 697 -19.16 0.02 8.98
N THR A 698 -20.01 -0.12 10.00
CA THR A 698 -20.78 0.99 10.56
C THR A 698 -20.19 1.41 11.90
N LEU A 699 -19.57 2.59 11.96
CA LEU A 699 -19.07 3.21 13.18
C LEU A 699 -20.15 4.16 13.74
N PHE A 700 -20.42 4.06 15.04
CA PHE A 700 -21.47 4.83 15.72
C PHE A 700 -20.88 5.94 16.58
N SER A 701 -21.50 7.12 16.53
CA SER A 701 -21.30 8.19 17.53
C SER A 701 -22.65 8.55 18.17
N SER A 702 -22.65 8.74 19.49
CA SER A 702 -23.86 8.96 20.29
C SER A 702 -24.50 10.33 20.03
N LEU A 703 -25.81 10.38 20.30
CA LEU A 703 -26.73 11.52 20.23
C LEU A 703 -26.08 12.85 20.65
N LEU A 704 -26.03 13.82 19.73
CA LEU A 704 -25.62 15.19 20.01
C LEU A 704 -26.74 16.15 19.61
N TYR A 705 -26.97 17.17 20.44
CA TYR A 705 -27.77 18.33 20.08
C TYR A 705 -27.05 19.11 18.96
N THR A 706 -27.84 19.66 18.04
CA THR A 706 -27.51 20.37 16.80
C THR A 706 -26.25 21.24 16.85
N TYR A 707 -25.40 21.17 15.81
CA TYR A 707 -25.07 22.25 14.83
C TYR A 707 -23.86 21.83 13.96
N GLN A 708 -24.12 21.48 12.69
CA GLN A 708 -23.20 21.16 11.57
C GLN A 708 -22.03 20.22 11.88
N VAL A 709 -21.86 19.13 11.15
CA VAL A 709 -20.68 18.26 11.34
C VAL A 709 -20.01 17.99 10.00
N ASN A 710 -18.84 18.60 9.80
CA ASN A 710 -17.91 18.19 8.76
C ASN A 710 -17.17 16.94 9.25
N LEU A 711 -17.76 15.76 9.05
CA LEU A 711 -17.05 14.52 9.32
C LEU A 711 -15.93 14.37 8.28
N ALA A 712 -14.83 13.76 8.64
CA ALA A 712 -13.85 13.29 7.69
C ALA A 712 -13.51 11.87 8.12
N GLN A 713 -13.83 10.94 7.23
CA GLN A 713 -13.04 9.76 7.00
C GLN A 713 -12.96 8.63 8.06
N VAL A 714 -13.53 7.50 7.64
CA VAL A 714 -13.34 6.09 8.02
C VAL A 714 -11.93 5.65 8.47
N ILE A 715 -11.97 4.86 9.53
CA ILE A 715 -10.90 4.17 10.24
C ILE A 715 -11.15 2.66 10.08
N GLN A 716 -10.17 1.89 9.62
CA GLN A 716 -10.23 0.43 9.77
C GLN A 716 -9.69 0.06 11.15
N VAL A 717 -10.52 -0.60 11.96
CA VAL A 717 -10.14 -1.19 13.24
C VAL A 717 -9.84 -2.69 13.02
N PRO A 718 -8.61 -3.17 13.23
CA PRO A 718 -8.34 -4.59 13.47
C PRO A 718 -9.05 -5.01 14.74
N LEU A 719 -10.04 -5.89 14.62
CA LEU A 719 -10.53 -6.64 15.78
C LEU A 719 -9.56 -7.77 16.06
N THR A 720 -8.77 -7.63 17.12
CA THR A 720 -8.12 -8.77 17.79
C THR A 720 -9.23 -9.64 18.38
N GLY A 721 -9.51 -10.78 17.76
CA GLY A 721 -10.41 -11.79 18.32
C GLY A 721 -9.61 -12.87 19.05
N SER A 722 -9.89 -12.99 20.36
CA SER A 722 -9.67 -14.20 21.18
C SER A 722 -10.50 -15.37 20.68
#